data_AF-A0A4U8UZT6-F1
#
_entry.id   AF-A0A4U8UZT6-F1
#
_cell.length_a   1.000
_cell.length_b   1.000
_cell.length_c   1.000
_cell.angle_alpha   90.00
_cell.angle_beta   90.00
_cell.angle_gamma   90.00
#
_symmetry.space_group_name_H-M   'P 1'
#
loop_
_entity.id
_entity.type
_entity.pdbx_description
1 polymer ?
#
loop_
_entity_poly.entity_id
_entity_poly.type
_entity_poly.pdbx_seq_one_letter_code
_entity_poly.pdbx_strand_id
1 'polypeptide(L)'
;MSLLSNLEGLLQSHVEDGSPTIGDEKLEILEFVNLILKVITISMRFEPSNARYFFSEIKWDSLSWVLRLTGCFNNCVEIDVADPQWTFAAETLSKELKTCHRVFKMDDGAVKGCLMGGMPTSVYCACYILRLIFNMALDNYENGCEALSMTDEEGLRSDDETALISVISWKRNVLVHPGAILSILNLLPSIFSAESSWACAAHFYTTLVLKAILRCERNQQIMCQVDMPRALLTIGAKLFKVNKHLLLTTFYYMFERLSCQQMHPREFRNFLRLDAPLCCRNLDDDDETTPDKQHGQGGPMPLSRSPSFVEFDMSVEDSFVPSLAPAEASGVGSGERIFPPLNGITFSSWIYIEELSDKRVDPHPIRLLDYHKDDQLRWNRPERPEHSAFGVPHDQISPIDRSLLISTAEHDLAGLDLEEAKGSSDTTSRVALADVIILNQWTHLSVVLTRAVLKHSHIAVYLNGSLIHADKLHYILPNAGGAAANLAQTQGVHAMVGTPPYLRRPSRLRWKLSNMHLIEDSLSQDGVRLIYSLHPYYIGNFQTVGLEGGPLVPEEKVAFSLSASSTSELTLYKIRSMYSKRDSELISALLGISVHDNTTPLRVVPNGVLHANGTARSFGAVIMGYLGMRTFSPCPVSRLIESVGGSAPLFGLIVMATDSQELYASLKALVSAAKANSSLYTSMNNTRAYQTVAMLLEEKCHLMNSHILHLVLSLVGTLDTSKEMVAIPNITAFEDLLCDLDVWRNAPADMHRLLYEHLYELLTDQRKENLSVIRNSPLLSRILYTLFDQPQLIKTTNDIVFNLLSAIMQPLTDRTSLLKIGQFIAATLPLKGDDAETRYAFQMADLLPDVMSAAYENNDVTVTYLIYVRNRLLNMLANFLAHSNPQLYLQMSEQIVRVLGFDWILALFSPGVHPCTIFIGFRILSPSSITTTSWSSSKTALRTVAGSPTQTRSSGIA
;
A
#
# COMPACT_ATOMS: atom_id res chain seq x y z
N MET A 1 18.57 -33.44 19.00
CA MET A 1 19.21 -32.34 19.74
C MET A 1 20.34 -32.82 20.63
N SER A 2 20.12 -33.68 21.63
CA SER A 2 21.21 -34.22 22.48
C SER A 2 22.37 -34.85 21.68
N LEU A 3 22.07 -35.60 20.62
CA LEU A 3 23.08 -36.18 19.72
C LEU A 3 23.97 -35.12 19.04
N LEU A 4 23.41 -33.96 18.70
CA LEU A 4 24.19 -32.85 18.13
C LEU A 4 24.99 -32.12 19.22
N SER A 5 24.45 -31.99 20.43
CA SER A 5 25.16 -31.41 21.58
C SER A 5 26.39 -32.22 21.98
N ASN A 6 26.35 -33.54 21.82
CA ASN A 6 27.50 -34.41 22.06
C ASN A 6 28.67 -34.21 21.06
N LEU A 7 28.46 -33.43 19.99
CA LEU A 7 29.49 -33.10 19.00
C LEU A 7 30.25 -31.80 19.34
N GLU A 8 30.11 -31.30 20.57
CA GLU A 8 30.71 -30.04 21.01
C GLU A 8 32.24 -30.02 20.78
N GLY A 9 32.71 -28.99 20.06
CA GLY A 9 34.12 -28.77 19.73
C GLY A 9 34.74 -29.73 18.70
N LEU A 10 34.04 -30.79 18.27
CA LEU A 10 34.64 -31.84 17.42
C LEU A 10 34.94 -31.38 15.98
N LEU A 11 34.27 -30.33 15.50
CA LEU A 11 34.55 -29.72 14.19
C LEU A 11 35.44 -28.48 14.28
N GLN A 12 35.98 -28.16 15.47
CA GLN A 12 36.87 -27.01 15.63
C GLN A 12 38.16 -27.19 14.82
N SER A 13 38.54 -26.17 14.05
CA SER A 13 39.84 -26.11 13.40
C SER A 13 40.83 -25.42 14.34
N HIS A 14 41.93 -26.08 14.70
CA HIS A 14 43.04 -25.39 15.34
C HIS A 14 43.65 -24.41 14.33
N VAL A 15 44.16 -23.28 14.83
CA VAL A 15 44.68 -22.13 14.05
C VAL A 15 45.84 -22.52 13.10
N GLU A 16 46.37 -23.73 13.20
CA GLU A 16 47.52 -24.23 12.42
C GLU A 16 47.18 -25.14 11.22
N ASP A 17 45.92 -25.41 10.90
CA ASP A 17 45.58 -26.37 9.83
C ASP A 17 45.66 -25.74 8.43
N GLY A 18 46.89 -25.53 7.94
CA GLY A 18 47.24 -25.35 6.53
C GLY A 18 47.24 -26.66 5.72
N SER A 19 46.66 -27.74 6.25
CA SER A 19 46.61 -29.04 5.55
C SER A 19 45.53 -29.03 4.47
N PRO A 20 45.83 -29.41 3.21
CA PRO A 20 44.89 -29.32 2.08
C PRO A 20 43.76 -30.37 2.11
N THR A 21 43.63 -31.14 3.19
CA THR A 21 42.75 -32.30 3.30
C THR A 21 42.00 -32.31 4.62
N ILE A 22 40.71 -32.59 4.58
CA ILE A 22 39.90 -32.84 5.78
C ILE A 22 40.22 -34.25 6.30
N GLY A 23 40.47 -34.36 7.60
CA GLY A 23 40.70 -35.65 8.26
C GLY A 23 39.43 -36.51 8.31
N ASP A 24 39.61 -37.84 8.32
CA ASP A 24 38.52 -38.81 8.29
C ASP A 24 37.50 -38.63 9.42
N GLU A 25 37.97 -38.33 10.63
CA GLU A 25 37.12 -38.08 11.79
C GLU A 25 36.14 -36.92 11.55
N LYS A 26 36.59 -35.82 10.92
CA LYS A 26 35.73 -34.66 10.61
C LYS A 26 34.73 -34.99 9.51
N LEU A 27 35.08 -35.85 8.55
CA LEU A 27 34.15 -36.31 7.51
C LEU A 27 33.04 -37.18 8.12
N GLU A 28 33.38 -38.12 9.00
CA GLU A 28 32.41 -38.96 9.72
C GLU A 28 31.44 -38.12 10.55
N ILE A 29 31.93 -37.08 11.23
CA ILE A 29 31.08 -36.15 11.99
C ILE A 29 30.12 -35.39 11.06
N LEU A 30 30.59 -34.88 9.92
CA LEU A 30 29.74 -34.19 8.95
C LEU A 30 28.67 -35.12 8.35
N GLU A 31 29.01 -36.38 8.10
CA GLU A 31 28.04 -37.42 7.68
C GLU A 31 27.01 -37.71 8.78
N PHE A 32 27.43 -37.76 10.04
CA PHE A 32 26.52 -37.94 11.17
C PHE A 32 25.56 -36.74 11.32
N VAL A 33 26.05 -35.51 11.17
CA VAL A 33 25.21 -34.30 11.14
C VAL A 33 24.21 -34.35 9.98
N ASN A 34 24.66 -34.76 8.78
CA ASN A 34 23.79 -34.97 7.62
C ASN A 34 22.67 -35.97 7.93
N LEU A 35 23.00 -37.12 8.53
CA LEU A 35 22.01 -38.13 8.91
C LEU A 35 20.98 -37.58 9.90
N ILE A 36 21.42 -36.85 10.93
CA ILE A 36 20.50 -36.24 11.92
C ILE A 36 19.55 -35.26 11.25
N LEU A 37 20.06 -34.37 10.39
CA LEU A 37 19.23 -33.39 9.68
C LEU A 37 18.27 -34.07 8.70
N LYS A 38 18.70 -35.14 8.00
CA LYS A 38 17.81 -35.96 7.15
C LYS A 38 16.67 -36.59 7.97
N VAL A 39 16.97 -37.19 9.13
CA VAL A 39 15.94 -37.81 10.01
C VAL A 39 14.95 -36.77 10.52
N ILE A 40 15.42 -35.59 10.94
CA ILE A 40 14.56 -34.49 11.39
C ILE A 40 13.64 -34.03 10.25
N THR A 41 14.19 -33.83 9.05
CA THR A 41 13.43 -33.39 7.86
C THR A 41 12.33 -34.40 7.51
N ILE A 42 12.66 -35.69 7.41
CA ILE A 42 11.70 -36.77 7.13
C ILE A 42 10.61 -36.84 8.20
N SER A 43 10.96 -36.64 9.47
CA SER A 43 9.99 -36.67 10.58
C SER A 43 8.98 -35.52 10.53
N MET A 44 9.39 -34.35 10.04
CA MET A 44 8.52 -33.17 9.87
C MET A 44 7.68 -33.24 8.58
N ARG A 45 8.11 -34.01 7.57
CA ARG A 45 7.44 -34.14 6.28
C ARG A 45 6.09 -34.83 6.38
N PHE A 46 6.03 -35.95 7.10
CA PHE A 46 4.85 -36.84 7.10
C PHE A 46 3.86 -36.58 8.23
N GLU A 47 4.23 -35.79 9.24
CA GLU A 47 3.42 -35.60 10.45
C GLU A 47 3.43 -34.13 10.93
N PRO A 48 2.34 -33.36 10.73
CA PRO A 48 2.24 -31.96 11.14
C PRO A 48 2.44 -31.75 12.65
N SER A 49 2.06 -32.75 13.47
CA SER A 49 2.27 -32.74 14.91
C SER A 49 3.77 -32.65 15.26
N ASN A 50 4.63 -33.36 14.50
CA ASN A 50 6.08 -33.33 14.69
C ASN A 50 6.67 -31.99 14.28
N ALA A 51 6.20 -31.41 13.16
CA ALA A 51 6.62 -30.08 12.74
C ALA A 51 6.23 -29.01 13.77
N ARG A 52 5.02 -29.09 14.34
CA ARG A 52 4.59 -28.21 15.45
C ARG A 52 5.46 -28.39 16.68
N TYR A 53 5.71 -29.64 17.09
CA TYR A 53 6.55 -29.95 18.23
C TYR A 53 7.97 -29.40 18.04
N PHE A 54 8.53 -29.53 16.83
CA PHE A 54 9.82 -28.93 16.51
C PHE A 54 9.77 -27.40 16.63
N PHE A 55 8.72 -26.76 16.12
CA PHE A 55 8.57 -25.32 16.19
C PHE A 55 8.37 -24.78 17.62
N SER A 56 7.58 -25.46 18.46
CA SER A 56 7.25 -24.99 19.81
C SER A 56 8.28 -25.38 20.87
N GLU A 57 8.72 -26.64 20.88
CA GLU A 57 9.57 -27.19 21.93
C GLU A 57 11.05 -27.15 21.56
N ILE A 58 11.41 -27.64 20.36
CA ILE A 58 12.83 -27.71 19.94
C ILE A 58 13.33 -26.32 19.59
N LYS A 59 12.55 -25.57 18.80
CA LYS A 59 12.85 -24.24 18.24
C LYS A 59 14.06 -24.20 17.31
N TRP A 60 13.95 -23.40 16.26
CA TRP A 60 15.02 -23.18 15.29
C TRP A 60 16.25 -22.51 15.91
N ASP A 61 16.06 -21.62 16.88
CA ASP A 61 17.16 -20.97 17.61
C ASP A 61 18.02 -21.98 18.37
N SER A 62 17.41 -23.02 18.96
CA SER A 62 18.16 -24.08 19.64
C SER A 62 18.97 -24.91 18.65
N LEU A 63 18.44 -25.15 17.45
CA LEU A 63 19.20 -25.82 16.38
C LEU A 63 20.43 -25.00 15.99
N SER A 64 20.26 -23.69 15.72
CA SER A 64 21.38 -22.78 15.46
C SER A 64 22.39 -22.77 16.60
N TRP A 65 21.94 -22.72 17.85
CA TRP A 65 22.82 -22.73 19.01
C TRP A 65 23.62 -24.03 19.14
N VAL A 66 22.98 -25.20 19.01
CA VAL A 66 23.69 -26.48 19.07
C VAL A 66 24.66 -26.64 17.90
N LEU A 67 24.32 -26.15 16.70
CA LEU A 67 25.24 -26.15 15.57
C LEU A 67 26.46 -25.26 15.82
N ARG A 68 26.34 -24.14 16.55
CA ARG A 68 27.50 -23.34 16.97
C ARG A 68 28.44 -24.11 17.89
N LEU A 69 27.90 -24.90 18.82
CA LEU A 69 28.70 -25.72 19.73
C LEU A 69 29.59 -26.74 19.04
N THR A 70 29.25 -27.17 17.82
CA THR A 70 30.07 -28.16 17.08
C THR A 70 31.49 -27.66 16.78
N GLY A 71 31.74 -26.35 16.86
CA GLY A 71 33.08 -25.75 16.67
C GLY A 71 33.36 -25.24 15.25
N CYS A 72 32.45 -25.45 14.30
CA CYS A 72 32.58 -24.90 12.93
C CYS A 72 32.10 -23.45 12.79
N PHE A 73 31.42 -22.91 13.81
CA PHE A 73 30.99 -21.52 13.90
C PHE A 73 31.52 -20.91 15.20
N ASN A 74 31.76 -19.60 15.21
CA ASN A 74 32.13 -18.87 16.43
C ASN A 74 30.87 -18.39 17.20
N ASN A 75 31.07 -17.60 18.25
CA ASN A 75 29.98 -17.09 19.09
C ASN A 75 29.39 -15.74 18.64
N CYS A 76 29.82 -15.19 17.50
CA CYS A 76 29.31 -13.92 16.99
C CYS A 76 27.85 -14.05 16.55
N VAL A 77 27.03 -13.08 16.95
CA VAL A 77 25.58 -13.04 16.66
C VAL A 77 25.22 -11.83 15.78
N GLU A 78 26.15 -10.89 15.61
CA GLU A 78 25.99 -9.69 14.80
C GLU A 78 27.08 -9.64 13.73
N ILE A 79 26.76 -9.09 12.57
CA ILE A 79 27.72 -8.88 11.49
C ILE A 79 28.80 -7.90 11.96
N ASP A 80 30.07 -8.32 11.80
CA ASP A 80 31.20 -7.44 12.00
C ASP A 80 31.23 -6.36 10.92
N VAL A 81 31.55 -5.14 11.33
CA VAL A 81 31.67 -3.96 10.46
C VAL A 81 33.00 -3.24 10.65
N ALA A 82 33.83 -3.69 11.60
CA ALA A 82 35.08 -3.04 11.94
C ALA A 82 36.24 -3.45 11.00
N ASP A 83 36.19 -4.66 10.43
CA ASP A 83 37.25 -5.13 9.54
C ASP A 83 37.27 -4.34 8.22
N PRO A 84 38.37 -3.66 7.86
CA PRO A 84 38.47 -2.91 6.60
C PRO A 84 38.25 -3.76 5.35
N GLN A 85 38.43 -5.08 5.45
CA GLN A 85 38.28 -6.03 4.35
C GLN A 85 36.83 -6.20 3.89
N TRP A 86 35.86 -5.74 4.67
CA TRP A 86 34.47 -5.64 4.22
C TRP A 86 34.25 -4.61 3.11
N THR A 87 35.27 -3.81 2.76
CA THR A 87 35.20 -2.85 1.65
C THR A 87 35.72 -3.39 0.32
N PHE A 88 36.14 -4.67 0.25
CA PHE A 88 36.59 -5.29 -0.99
C PHE A 88 35.51 -5.28 -2.09
N ALA A 89 35.94 -5.06 -3.34
CA ALA A 89 35.06 -5.23 -4.50
C ALA A 89 34.75 -6.72 -4.71
N ALA A 90 33.48 -7.06 -4.96
CA ALA A 90 33.04 -8.45 -5.11
C ALA A 90 33.83 -9.24 -6.17
N GLU A 91 34.32 -8.57 -7.21
CA GLU A 91 35.19 -9.15 -8.25
C GLU A 91 36.45 -9.81 -7.69
N THR A 92 37.04 -9.23 -6.65
CA THR A 92 38.28 -9.72 -6.03
C THR A 92 38.12 -11.06 -5.32
N LEU A 93 36.87 -11.44 -5.02
CA LEU A 93 36.51 -12.70 -4.33
C LEU A 93 35.96 -13.78 -5.29
N SER A 94 36.03 -13.56 -6.62
CA SER A 94 35.42 -14.44 -7.62
C SER A 94 35.85 -15.91 -7.49
N LYS A 95 37.13 -16.18 -7.19
CA LYS A 95 37.66 -17.54 -7.03
C LYS A 95 37.08 -18.23 -5.79
N GLU A 96 37.03 -17.51 -4.68
CA GLU A 96 36.51 -17.96 -3.39
C GLU A 96 35.01 -18.22 -3.48
N LEU A 97 34.25 -17.33 -4.14
CA LEU A 97 32.81 -17.46 -4.39
C LEU A 97 32.48 -18.68 -5.27
N LYS A 98 33.20 -18.87 -6.39
CA LYS A 98 33.08 -20.07 -7.24
C LYS A 98 33.35 -21.34 -6.46
N THR A 99 34.23 -21.29 -5.47
CA THR A 99 34.53 -22.44 -4.60
C THR A 99 33.41 -22.70 -3.59
N CYS A 100 32.88 -21.67 -2.93
CA CYS A 100 31.72 -21.79 -2.04
C CYS A 100 30.51 -22.36 -2.79
N HIS A 101 30.27 -21.93 -4.03
CA HIS A 101 29.19 -22.46 -4.86
C HIS A 101 29.34 -23.95 -5.17
N ARG A 102 30.57 -24.41 -5.46
CA ARG A 102 30.83 -25.83 -5.69
C ARG A 102 30.49 -26.68 -4.47
N VAL A 103 30.78 -26.20 -3.26
CA VAL A 103 30.39 -26.89 -2.01
C VAL A 103 28.87 -27.00 -1.90
N PHE A 104 28.13 -25.93 -2.17
CA PHE A 104 26.66 -25.95 -2.15
C PHE A 104 26.02 -26.87 -3.20
N LYS A 105 26.70 -27.12 -4.32
CA LYS A 105 26.24 -28.01 -5.41
C LYS A 105 26.63 -29.48 -5.27
N MET A 106 27.36 -29.88 -4.22
CA MET A 106 27.78 -31.28 -4.09
C MET A 106 26.57 -32.23 -3.95
N ASP A 107 26.56 -33.32 -4.74
CA ASP A 107 25.40 -34.19 -4.90
C ASP A 107 25.20 -35.24 -3.78
N ASP A 108 26.26 -35.72 -3.09
CA ASP A 108 26.15 -36.32 -1.75
C ASP A 108 27.53 -36.70 -1.15
N GLY A 109 27.58 -36.84 0.19
CA GLY A 109 28.75 -37.25 0.98
C GLY A 109 29.82 -36.15 1.16
N ALA A 110 30.43 -36.06 2.34
CA ALA A 110 31.62 -35.23 2.50
C ALA A 110 32.78 -35.94 1.79
N VAL A 111 33.23 -35.44 0.63
CA VAL A 111 34.19 -36.17 -0.20
C VAL A 111 35.60 -36.04 0.36
N LYS A 112 36.25 -37.20 0.56
CA LYS A 112 37.66 -37.29 0.92
C LYS A 112 38.53 -36.89 -0.29
N GLY A 113 39.08 -35.69 -0.27
CA GLY A 113 40.06 -35.25 -1.27
C GLY A 113 39.95 -33.79 -1.67
N CYS A 114 40.93 -33.00 -1.22
CA CYS A 114 41.24 -31.62 -1.57
C CYS A 114 40.17 -30.58 -1.18
N LEU A 115 40.48 -29.79 -0.14
CA LEU A 115 39.86 -28.49 0.09
C LEU A 115 39.95 -27.69 -1.23
N MET A 116 38.84 -27.65 -1.96
CA MET A 116 38.78 -27.15 -3.33
C MET A 116 39.44 -25.78 -3.43
N GLY A 117 40.53 -25.64 -4.20
CA GLY A 117 41.13 -24.33 -4.49
C GLY A 117 41.81 -23.58 -3.34
N GLY A 118 42.09 -24.24 -2.20
CA GLY A 118 42.75 -23.64 -1.03
C GLY A 118 41.79 -23.16 0.07
N MET A 119 40.54 -23.63 0.06
CA MET A 119 39.52 -23.26 1.05
C MET A 119 39.90 -23.75 2.47
N PRO A 120 39.84 -22.92 3.52
CA PRO A 120 40.11 -23.37 4.89
C PRO A 120 39.07 -24.38 5.38
N THR A 121 39.48 -25.31 6.25
CA THR A 121 38.58 -26.35 6.80
C THR A 121 37.40 -25.75 7.56
N SER A 122 37.59 -24.66 8.31
CA SER A 122 36.51 -23.96 9.03
C SER A 122 35.40 -23.50 8.08
N VAL A 123 35.79 -22.90 6.96
CA VAL A 123 34.86 -22.38 5.95
C VAL A 123 34.19 -23.52 5.20
N TYR A 124 34.91 -24.61 4.90
CA TYR A 124 34.31 -25.78 4.27
C TYR A 124 33.23 -26.40 5.15
N CYS A 125 33.54 -26.66 6.43
CA CYS A 125 32.59 -27.24 7.38
C CYS A 125 31.35 -26.33 7.56
N ALA A 126 31.56 -25.02 7.69
CA ALA A 126 30.47 -24.05 7.77
C ALA A 126 29.58 -24.07 6.51
N CYS A 127 30.17 -23.93 5.32
CA CYS A 127 29.43 -23.98 4.04
C CYS A 127 28.71 -25.32 3.84
N TYR A 128 29.30 -26.44 4.24
CA TYR A 128 28.68 -27.75 4.13
C TYR A 128 27.46 -27.87 5.05
N ILE A 129 27.55 -27.44 6.31
CA ILE A 129 26.41 -27.44 7.23
C ILE A 129 25.32 -26.48 6.75
N LEU A 130 25.67 -25.29 6.28
CA LEU A 130 24.69 -24.35 5.70
C LEU A 130 23.97 -24.95 4.49
N ARG A 131 24.67 -25.72 3.63
CA ARG A 131 24.05 -26.50 2.55
C ARG A 131 23.08 -27.55 3.08
N LEU A 132 23.42 -28.29 4.14
CA LEU A 132 22.51 -29.29 4.72
C LEU A 132 21.22 -28.64 5.26
N ILE A 133 21.35 -27.50 5.95
CA ILE A 133 20.19 -26.72 6.43
C ILE A 133 19.37 -26.19 5.25
N PHE A 134 20.06 -25.76 4.18
CA PHE A 134 19.40 -25.30 2.95
C PHE A 134 18.61 -26.41 2.26
N ASN A 135 19.16 -27.62 2.17
CA ASN A 135 18.43 -28.78 1.63
C ASN A 135 17.24 -29.17 2.51
N MET A 136 17.38 -29.09 3.84
CA MET A 136 16.27 -29.25 4.77
C MET A 136 15.19 -28.17 4.54
N ALA A 137 15.56 -26.91 4.31
CA ALA A 137 14.60 -25.85 4.04
C ALA A 137 13.69 -26.13 2.84
N LEU A 138 14.21 -26.86 1.85
CA LEU A 138 13.54 -27.19 0.59
C LEU A 138 12.95 -28.60 0.56
N ASP A 139 13.14 -29.40 1.61
CA ASP A 139 12.82 -30.84 1.63
C ASP A 139 13.45 -31.62 0.44
N ASN A 140 14.65 -31.20 0.01
CA ASN A 140 15.38 -31.77 -1.15
C ASN A 140 16.50 -32.71 -0.69
N TYR A 141 16.17 -33.75 0.10
CA TYR A 141 17.18 -34.69 0.59
C TYR A 141 17.42 -35.90 -0.34
N GLU A 142 16.53 -36.13 -1.32
CA GLU A 142 16.62 -37.26 -2.30
C GLU A 142 17.20 -36.84 -3.66
N ASN A 143 17.04 -35.56 -4.04
CA ASN A 143 17.55 -34.99 -5.28
C ASN A 143 18.65 -33.99 -4.95
N GLY A 144 19.79 -34.04 -5.66
CA GLY A 144 20.86 -33.05 -5.53
C GLY A 144 20.36 -31.61 -5.69
N CYS A 145 21.18 -30.62 -5.30
CA CYS A 145 20.79 -29.20 -5.33
C CYS A 145 20.75 -28.64 -6.78
N GLU A 146 19.80 -29.11 -7.60
CA GLU A 146 19.51 -28.57 -8.94
C GLU A 146 18.88 -27.15 -8.89
N ALA A 147 18.50 -26.70 -7.69
CA ALA A 147 17.78 -25.46 -7.44
C ALA A 147 18.62 -24.19 -7.70
N LEU A 148 19.94 -24.29 -7.59
CA LEU A 148 20.87 -23.17 -7.73
C LEU A 148 21.73 -23.31 -8.99
N SER A 149 21.87 -22.23 -9.76
CA SER A 149 22.89 -22.13 -10.83
C SER A 149 23.64 -20.81 -10.73
N MET A 150 24.94 -20.76 -11.07
CA MET A 150 25.66 -19.49 -11.17
C MET A 150 25.90 -19.10 -12.62
N THR A 151 25.73 -17.82 -12.94
CA THR A 151 26.12 -17.22 -14.23
C THR A 151 27.58 -16.78 -14.22
N ASP A 152 28.22 -16.75 -15.40
CA ASP A 152 29.63 -16.37 -15.55
C ASP A 152 29.87 -14.84 -15.42
N GLU A 153 31.15 -14.46 -15.38
CA GLU A 153 31.78 -13.25 -14.78
C GLU A 153 31.17 -11.85 -15.03
N GLU A 154 30.22 -11.68 -15.94
CA GLU A 154 29.60 -10.39 -16.25
C GLU A 154 28.72 -9.85 -15.10
N GLY A 155 28.12 -10.72 -14.28
CA GLY A 155 27.27 -10.33 -13.15
C GLY A 155 28.01 -9.77 -11.93
N LEU A 156 29.33 -10.01 -11.83
CA LEU A 156 30.21 -9.53 -10.75
C LEU A 156 30.84 -8.16 -11.04
N ARG A 157 30.83 -7.71 -12.31
CA ARG A 157 31.55 -6.50 -12.80
C ARG A 157 30.74 -5.21 -12.82
N SER A 158 29.51 -5.28 -12.33
CA SER A 158 28.52 -4.22 -12.51
C SER A 158 28.25 -3.50 -11.19
N ASP A 159 28.39 -2.18 -11.19
CA ASP A 159 27.93 -1.30 -10.11
C ASP A 159 26.38 -1.31 -9.98
N ASP A 160 25.68 -1.92 -10.93
CA ASP A 160 24.22 -2.05 -10.93
C ASP A 160 23.78 -3.20 -10.00
N GLU A 161 23.05 -2.86 -8.93
CA GLU A 161 22.55 -3.79 -7.91
C GLU A 161 21.72 -4.94 -8.50
N THR A 162 21.15 -4.73 -9.70
CA THR A 162 20.39 -5.70 -10.48
C THR A 162 21.26 -6.78 -11.16
N ALA A 163 22.54 -6.52 -11.40
CA ALA A 163 23.46 -7.47 -12.01
C ALA A 163 23.97 -8.52 -11.00
N LEU A 164 24.20 -8.12 -9.74
CA LEU A 164 24.48 -9.05 -8.64
C LEU A 164 23.30 -10.00 -8.36
N ILE A 165 22.08 -9.60 -8.74
CA ILE A 165 20.89 -10.46 -8.71
C ILE A 165 21.05 -11.61 -9.72
N SER A 166 21.71 -11.43 -10.86
CA SER A 166 21.82 -12.50 -11.87
C SER A 166 22.78 -13.64 -11.50
N VAL A 167 23.72 -13.39 -10.57
CA VAL A 167 24.83 -14.30 -10.25
C VAL A 167 24.37 -15.67 -9.78
N ILE A 168 23.31 -15.76 -8.98
CA ILE A 168 22.70 -17.04 -8.58
C ILE A 168 21.28 -17.08 -9.14
N SER A 169 20.98 -18.04 -10.01
CA SER A 169 19.62 -18.31 -10.51
C SER A 169 18.93 -19.35 -9.63
N TRP A 170 17.65 -19.11 -9.34
CA TRP A 170 16.79 -20.00 -8.57
C TRP A 170 15.79 -20.71 -9.48
N LYS A 171 15.80 -22.05 -9.52
CA LYS A 171 14.71 -22.85 -10.10
C LYS A 171 13.62 -23.03 -9.03
N ARG A 172 12.36 -22.71 -9.37
CA ARG A 172 11.21 -22.65 -8.45
C ARG A 172 11.05 -23.95 -7.66
N ASN A 173 11.57 -23.98 -6.43
CA ASN A 173 11.21 -24.97 -5.42
C ASN A 173 10.43 -24.28 -4.30
N VAL A 174 9.39 -24.97 -3.81
CA VAL A 174 8.56 -24.51 -2.69
C VAL A 174 9.40 -24.56 -1.42
N LEU A 175 9.41 -23.45 -0.66
CA LEU A 175 10.03 -23.43 0.65
C LEU A 175 9.15 -24.18 1.66
N VAL A 176 9.63 -25.28 2.21
CA VAL A 176 8.87 -26.16 3.12
C VAL A 176 9.13 -25.80 4.59
N HIS A 177 10.40 -25.61 4.95
CA HIS A 177 10.81 -25.32 6.32
C HIS A 177 11.50 -23.94 6.42
N PRO A 178 10.73 -22.84 6.52
CA PRO A 178 11.28 -21.48 6.53
C PRO A 178 12.19 -21.17 7.74
N GLY A 179 11.97 -21.82 8.89
CA GLY A 179 12.84 -21.67 10.05
C GLY A 179 14.26 -22.20 9.84
N ALA A 180 14.47 -23.10 8.87
CA ALA A 180 15.81 -23.51 8.46
C ALA A 180 16.58 -22.36 7.78
N ILE A 181 15.90 -21.55 6.96
CA ILE A 181 16.48 -20.33 6.37
C ILE A 181 16.79 -19.30 7.44
N LEU A 182 15.92 -19.16 8.45
CA LEU A 182 16.19 -18.31 9.61
C LEU A 182 17.43 -18.80 10.37
N SER A 183 17.62 -20.12 10.48
CA SER A 183 18.80 -20.72 11.11
C SER A 183 20.10 -20.40 10.32
N ILE A 184 20.04 -20.42 8.98
CA ILE A 184 21.15 -19.98 8.11
C ILE A 184 21.49 -18.51 8.38
N LEU A 185 20.48 -17.65 8.44
CA LEU A 185 20.66 -16.23 8.73
C LEU A 185 21.28 -16.03 10.14
N ASN A 186 20.80 -16.74 11.15
CA ASN A 186 21.35 -16.70 12.52
C ASN A 186 22.80 -17.20 12.61
N LEU A 187 23.19 -18.16 11.79
CA LEU A 187 24.56 -18.69 11.73
C LEU A 187 25.51 -17.83 10.89
N LEU A 188 24.97 -16.96 10.03
CA LEU A 188 25.74 -16.12 9.11
C LEU A 188 26.87 -15.34 9.81
N PRO A 189 26.64 -14.61 10.92
CA PRO A 189 27.71 -13.84 11.57
C PRO A 189 28.76 -14.71 12.24
N SER A 190 28.44 -16.00 12.40
CA SER A 190 29.26 -16.94 13.13
C SER A 190 30.31 -17.62 12.24
N ILE A 191 30.30 -17.37 10.93
CA ILE A 191 31.28 -17.92 9.99
C ILE A 191 32.64 -17.27 10.27
N PHE A 192 33.70 -18.06 10.39
CA PHE A 192 35.04 -17.54 10.66
C PHE A 192 36.12 -18.30 9.89
N SER A 193 37.24 -17.61 9.68
CA SER A 193 38.42 -18.14 9.02
C SER A 193 39.64 -17.36 9.49
N ALA A 194 40.81 -18.02 9.54
CA ALA A 194 42.08 -17.32 9.72
C ALA A 194 42.42 -16.45 8.49
N GLU A 195 42.05 -16.92 7.30
CA GLU A 195 42.10 -16.13 6.07
C GLU A 195 40.77 -15.41 5.88
N SER A 196 40.79 -14.10 6.09
CA SER A 196 39.60 -13.26 6.08
C SER A 196 38.92 -13.10 4.72
N SER A 197 39.66 -13.22 3.61
CA SER A 197 39.09 -13.26 2.25
C SER A 197 38.07 -14.39 2.11
N TRP A 198 38.37 -15.58 2.66
CA TRP A 198 37.46 -16.71 2.67
C TRP A 198 36.27 -16.52 3.60
N ALA A 199 36.47 -15.88 4.76
CA ALA A 199 35.35 -15.51 5.62
C ALA A 199 34.41 -14.55 4.88
N CYS A 200 34.92 -13.43 4.33
CA CYS A 200 34.12 -12.46 3.59
C CYS A 200 33.39 -13.11 2.40
N ALA A 201 34.07 -13.96 1.63
CA ALA A 201 33.47 -14.67 0.50
C ALA A 201 32.36 -15.63 0.92
N ALA A 202 32.52 -16.38 2.03
CA ALA A 202 31.50 -17.28 2.53
C ALA A 202 30.27 -16.53 3.07
N HIS A 203 30.47 -15.42 3.78
CA HIS A 203 29.37 -14.55 4.20
C HIS A 203 28.62 -14.00 2.98
N PHE A 204 29.36 -13.43 2.02
CA PHE A 204 28.75 -12.83 0.83
C PHE A 204 28.01 -13.87 -0.01
N TYR A 205 28.60 -15.03 -0.27
CA TYR A 205 27.94 -16.14 -0.96
C TYR A 205 26.65 -16.56 -0.25
N THR A 206 26.68 -16.71 1.07
CA THR A 206 25.48 -17.08 1.86
C THR A 206 24.39 -16.02 1.74
N THR A 207 24.73 -14.73 1.80
CA THR A 207 23.75 -13.65 1.57
C THR A 207 23.19 -13.64 0.15
N LEU A 208 23.99 -14.02 -0.87
CA LEU A 208 23.52 -14.17 -2.24
C LEU A 208 22.51 -15.32 -2.38
N VAL A 209 22.73 -16.43 -1.67
CA VAL A 209 21.77 -17.55 -1.62
C VAL A 209 20.46 -17.12 -0.96
N LEU A 210 20.52 -16.45 0.20
CA LEU A 210 19.34 -15.91 0.88
C LEU A 210 18.60 -14.89 0.00
N LYS A 211 19.33 -14.00 -0.67
CA LYS A 211 18.80 -13.04 -1.64
C LYS A 211 18.10 -13.74 -2.81
N ALA A 212 18.65 -14.84 -3.33
CA ALA A 212 18.06 -15.60 -4.43
C ALA A 212 16.72 -16.25 -4.06
N ILE A 213 16.60 -16.78 -2.83
CA ILE A 213 15.33 -17.33 -2.30
C ILE A 213 14.23 -16.27 -2.30
N LEU A 214 14.58 -15.04 -1.89
CA LEU A 214 13.66 -13.91 -1.78
C LEU A 214 13.31 -13.25 -3.12
N ARG A 215 13.74 -13.79 -4.27
CA ARG A 215 13.23 -13.35 -5.58
C ARG A 215 11.76 -13.67 -5.78
N CYS A 216 11.30 -14.79 -5.23
CA CYS A 216 9.91 -15.21 -5.38
C CYS A 216 9.04 -14.51 -4.32
N GLU A 217 7.95 -13.88 -4.75
CA GLU A 217 6.98 -13.24 -3.86
C GLU A 217 6.45 -14.22 -2.79
N ARG A 218 6.17 -15.47 -3.18
CA ARG A 218 5.72 -16.51 -2.24
C ARG A 218 6.73 -16.72 -1.10
N ASN A 219 8.02 -16.78 -1.42
CA ASN A 219 9.07 -16.96 -0.40
C ASN A 219 9.23 -15.71 0.47
N GLN A 220 9.10 -14.51 -0.10
CA GLN A 220 9.10 -13.28 0.70
C GLN A 220 7.99 -13.31 1.76
N GLN A 221 6.78 -13.71 1.35
CA GLN A 221 5.61 -13.79 2.23
C GLN A 221 5.78 -14.84 3.32
N ILE A 222 6.28 -16.04 2.99
CA ILE A 222 6.57 -17.10 3.96
C ILE A 222 7.65 -16.65 4.96
N MET A 223 8.71 -15.99 4.49
CA MET A 223 9.79 -15.52 5.37
C MET A 223 9.35 -14.38 6.29
N CYS A 224 8.36 -13.57 5.89
CA CYS A 224 7.75 -12.59 6.80
C CYS A 224 6.99 -13.26 7.95
N GLN A 225 6.35 -14.41 7.72
CA GLN A 225 5.59 -15.13 8.75
C GLN A 225 6.47 -15.74 9.85
N VAL A 226 7.77 -15.91 9.58
CA VAL A 226 8.77 -16.37 10.57
C VAL A 226 9.63 -15.22 11.11
N ASP A 227 9.17 -13.96 10.97
CA ASP A 227 9.84 -12.75 11.48
C ASP A 227 11.29 -12.58 10.98
N MET A 228 11.57 -12.95 9.73
CA MET A 228 12.87 -12.65 9.12
C MET A 228 13.25 -11.15 9.14
N PRO A 229 12.32 -10.18 8.99
CA PRO A 229 12.64 -8.75 9.15
C PRO A 229 13.29 -8.42 10.50
N ARG A 230 12.74 -8.93 11.61
CA ARG A 230 13.35 -8.81 12.94
C ARG A 230 14.76 -9.39 12.99
N ALA A 231 14.94 -10.59 12.45
CA ALA A 231 16.25 -11.24 12.47
C ALA A 231 17.29 -10.45 11.66
N LEU A 232 16.91 -9.91 10.49
CA LEU A 232 17.77 -9.02 9.70
C LEU A 232 18.16 -7.76 10.47
N LEU A 233 17.21 -7.11 11.15
CA LEU A 233 17.49 -5.91 11.96
C LEU A 233 18.38 -6.22 13.17
N THR A 234 18.23 -7.40 13.77
CA THR A 234 19.03 -7.82 14.93
C THR A 234 20.46 -8.14 14.51
N ILE A 235 20.63 -8.96 13.48
CA ILE A 235 21.94 -9.41 12.99
C ILE A 235 22.69 -8.30 12.26
N GLY A 236 21.98 -7.49 11.49
CA GLY A 236 22.50 -6.37 10.71
C GLY A 236 22.47 -5.03 11.44
N ALA A 237 22.21 -4.97 12.75
CA ALA A 237 22.03 -3.71 13.49
C ALA A 237 23.20 -2.73 13.30
N LYS A 238 24.44 -3.24 13.33
CA LYS A 238 25.66 -2.46 13.04
C LYS A 238 25.85 -2.20 11.55
N LEU A 239 25.51 -3.18 10.71
CA LEU A 239 25.64 -3.11 9.26
C LEU A 239 24.83 -1.96 8.66
N PHE A 240 23.57 -1.77 9.10
CA PHE A 240 22.70 -0.69 8.62
C PHE A 240 23.18 0.73 9.00
N LYS A 241 24.16 0.85 9.90
CA LYS A 241 24.75 2.15 10.29
C LYS A 241 25.94 2.56 9.43
N VAL A 242 26.43 1.68 8.58
CA VAL A 242 27.65 1.90 7.79
C VAL A 242 27.29 2.25 6.36
N ASN A 243 28.01 3.20 5.76
CA ASN A 243 27.76 3.66 4.39
C ASN A 243 28.29 2.72 3.30
N LYS A 244 29.31 1.92 3.60
CA LYS A 244 29.96 1.00 2.65
C LYS A 244 30.35 -0.30 3.33
N HIS A 245 29.80 -1.41 2.85
CA HIS A 245 30.13 -2.76 3.32
C HIS A 245 29.66 -3.79 2.28
N LEU A 246 30.43 -4.87 2.07
CA LEU A 246 30.18 -5.90 1.05
C LEU A 246 28.77 -6.50 1.13
N LEU A 247 28.30 -6.76 2.35
CA LEU A 247 26.96 -7.34 2.60
C LEU A 247 25.81 -6.32 2.55
N LEU A 248 26.09 -5.01 2.62
CA LEU A 248 25.07 -3.97 2.85
C LEU A 248 23.96 -4.00 1.79
N THR A 249 24.34 -4.04 0.52
CA THR A 249 23.40 -4.08 -0.61
C THR A 249 22.49 -5.32 -0.56
N THR A 250 23.02 -6.48 -0.16
CA THR A 250 22.20 -7.69 -0.04
C THR A 250 21.22 -7.59 1.12
N PHE A 251 21.64 -7.05 2.27
CA PHE A 251 20.77 -6.82 3.42
C PHE A 251 19.67 -5.79 3.13
N TYR A 252 20.00 -4.69 2.46
CA TYR A 252 18.99 -3.72 2.01
C TYR A 252 17.96 -4.36 1.09
N TYR A 253 18.40 -5.12 0.08
CA TYR A 253 17.48 -5.83 -0.81
C TYR A 253 16.56 -6.79 -0.04
N MET A 254 17.11 -7.63 0.85
CA MET A 254 16.31 -8.59 1.61
C MET A 254 15.30 -7.87 2.52
N PHE A 255 15.74 -6.84 3.24
CA PHE A 255 14.89 -6.07 4.13
C PHE A 255 13.80 -5.30 3.37
N GLU A 256 14.14 -4.65 2.26
CA GLU A 256 13.20 -3.95 1.39
C GLU A 256 12.11 -4.89 0.88
N ARG A 257 12.49 -6.04 0.30
CA ARG A 257 11.53 -7.01 -0.26
C ARG A 257 10.57 -7.57 0.79
N LEU A 258 11.06 -7.84 2.00
CA LEU A 258 10.21 -8.32 3.09
C LEU A 258 9.31 -7.21 3.63
N SER A 259 9.85 -5.99 3.84
CA SER A 259 9.09 -4.84 4.35
C SER A 259 7.95 -4.38 3.42
N CYS A 260 8.09 -4.64 2.11
CA CYS A 260 7.04 -4.45 1.11
C CYS A 260 5.87 -5.44 1.27
N GLN A 261 6.11 -6.63 1.85
CA GLN A 261 5.09 -7.66 2.06
C GLN A 261 4.43 -7.51 3.43
N GLN A 262 5.20 -7.67 4.51
CA GLN A 262 4.70 -7.62 5.87
C GLN A 262 5.85 -7.30 6.85
N MET A 263 5.59 -6.38 7.76
CA MET A 263 6.45 -6.07 8.91
C MET A 263 5.56 -5.78 10.12
N HIS A 264 6.10 -5.97 11.33
CA HIS A 264 5.41 -5.68 12.58
C HIS A 264 5.74 -4.28 13.12
N PRO A 265 4.82 -3.64 13.87
CA PRO A 265 5.06 -2.32 14.48
C PRO A 265 6.35 -2.26 15.31
N ARG A 266 6.67 -3.33 16.05
CA ARG A 266 7.90 -3.44 16.84
C ARG A 266 9.16 -3.36 15.98
N GLU A 267 9.17 -4.08 14.87
CA GLU A 267 10.31 -4.12 13.94
C GLU A 267 10.49 -2.77 13.27
N PHE A 268 9.40 -2.14 12.84
CA PHE A 268 9.45 -0.80 12.25
C PHE A 268 9.97 0.25 13.23
N ARG A 269 9.54 0.19 14.50
CA ARG A 269 10.08 1.04 15.57
C ARG A 269 11.57 0.81 15.78
N ASN A 270 12.00 -0.45 15.80
CA ASN A 270 13.42 -0.78 15.95
C ASN A 270 14.24 -0.22 14.79
N PHE A 271 13.74 -0.34 13.55
CA PHE A 271 14.36 0.25 12.37
C PHE A 271 14.47 1.78 12.47
N LEU A 272 13.38 2.48 12.81
CA LEU A 272 13.38 3.94 12.98
C LEU A 272 14.25 4.41 14.16
N ARG A 273 14.58 3.52 15.09
CA ARG A 273 15.47 3.78 16.23
C ARG A 273 16.91 3.33 15.97
N LEU A 274 17.23 2.79 14.79
CA LEU A 274 18.61 2.49 14.43
C LEU A 274 19.42 3.78 14.53
N ASP A 275 20.40 3.77 15.42
CA ASP A 275 21.25 4.92 15.76
C ASP A 275 20.60 6.03 16.61
N ALA A 276 19.47 5.73 17.25
CA ALA A 276 18.72 6.65 18.10
C ALA A 276 18.45 8.05 17.50
N PRO A 277 18.12 8.17 16.21
CA PRO A 277 18.01 9.46 15.50
C PRO A 277 16.98 10.40 16.12
N LEU A 278 15.91 9.83 16.67
CA LEU A 278 14.80 10.56 17.30
C LEU A 278 14.93 10.65 18.83
N CYS A 279 16.08 10.29 19.41
CA CYS A 279 16.34 10.24 20.86
C CYS A 279 15.27 9.46 21.67
N CYS A 280 14.55 8.54 21.03
CA CYS A 280 13.48 7.77 21.66
C CYS A 280 14.07 6.59 22.42
N ARG A 281 13.92 6.56 23.75
CA ARG A 281 14.20 5.37 24.55
C ARG A 281 13.29 4.22 24.15
N ASN A 282 13.79 2.99 24.21
CA ASN A 282 12.95 1.82 24.07
C ASN A 282 12.11 1.69 25.36
N LEU A 283 10.79 1.82 25.23
CA LEU A 283 9.87 1.70 26.38
C LEU A 283 9.74 0.26 26.88
N ASP A 284 10.20 -0.71 26.08
CA ASP A 284 10.16 -2.15 26.39
C ASP A 284 11.42 -2.63 27.15
N ASP A 285 12.38 -1.74 27.44
CA ASP A 285 13.65 -2.09 28.13
C ASP A 285 13.58 -1.97 29.67
N ASP A 286 12.37 -1.92 30.26
CA ASP A 286 12.17 -2.09 31.70
C ASP A 286 11.56 -3.48 31.98
N ASP A 287 12.20 -4.22 32.90
CA ASP A 287 11.96 -5.62 33.26
C ASP A 287 10.52 -6.00 33.68
N GLU A 288 10.18 -7.27 33.40
CA GLU A 288 9.21 -8.17 34.04
C GLU A 288 7.67 -7.97 33.89
N THR A 289 7.05 -9.05 33.36
CA THR A 289 5.66 -9.55 33.54
C THR A 289 4.47 -8.89 32.81
N THR A 290 3.74 -9.73 32.05
CA THR A 290 2.38 -9.50 31.47
C THR A 290 1.30 -9.50 32.58
N PRO A 291 0.00 -9.13 32.38
CA PRO A 291 -0.79 -8.99 31.14
C PRO A 291 -1.82 -7.81 31.04
N ASP A 292 -2.40 -7.65 29.84
CA ASP A 292 -3.73 -7.10 29.44
C ASP A 292 -4.26 -5.75 29.97
N LYS A 293 -4.61 -4.84 29.03
CA LYS A 293 -6.02 -4.45 28.73
C LYS A 293 -6.17 -3.41 27.60
N GLN A 294 -7.17 -3.70 26.77
CA GLN A 294 -7.97 -2.87 25.86
C GLN A 294 -7.86 -1.33 26.03
N HIS A 295 -7.80 -0.59 24.91
CA HIS A 295 -8.84 0.38 24.47
C HIS A 295 -8.45 0.99 23.10
N GLY A 296 -9.45 1.07 22.20
CA GLY A 296 -9.74 2.30 21.46
C GLY A 296 -8.98 2.62 20.16
N GLN A 297 -9.62 2.25 19.04
CA GLN A 297 -9.79 3.03 17.80
C GLN A 297 -8.57 3.38 16.92
N GLY A 298 -8.70 3.06 15.63
CA GLY A 298 -7.84 3.53 14.54
C GLY A 298 -7.86 2.58 13.36
N GLY A 299 -8.92 2.68 12.53
CA GLY A 299 -9.04 1.92 11.29
C GLY A 299 -8.06 2.45 10.23
N PRO A 300 -7.42 1.58 9.41
CA PRO A 300 -6.52 2.04 8.36
C PRO A 300 -7.14 1.89 6.96
N MET A 301 -6.90 2.88 6.09
CA MET A 301 -7.14 2.80 4.64
C MET A 301 -5.91 3.22 3.80
N PRO A 302 -5.73 2.69 2.57
CA PRO A 302 -4.41 2.29 2.07
C PRO A 302 -3.95 2.99 0.77
N LEU A 303 -2.75 2.60 0.32
CA LEU A 303 -2.31 2.29 -1.04
C LEU A 303 -0.91 1.61 -1.05
N SER A 304 -0.70 0.86 -2.14
CA SER A 304 0.33 -0.15 -2.45
C SER A 304 0.41 -1.36 -1.52
N ARG A 305 -0.52 -2.32 -1.66
CA ARG A 305 -0.53 -3.62 -0.95
C ARG A 305 -1.17 -4.70 -1.81
N SER A 306 -0.73 -5.95 -1.69
CA SER A 306 -1.58 -7.12 -1.99
C SER A 306 -2.66 -7.23 -0.90
N PRO A 307 -3.87 -7.78 -1.14
CA PRO A 307 -4.87 -8.00 -0.08
C PRO A 307 -4.50 -9.22 0.76
N SER A 308 -5.12 -9.40 1.92
CA SER A 308 -5.00 -10.67 2.67
C SER A 308 -5.67 -11.79 1.89
N PHE A 309 -5.05 -12.95 1.77
CA PHE A 309 -5.59 -14.04 0.97
C PHE A 309 -5.34 -15.43 1.55
N VAL A 310 -6.17 -16.36 1.11
CA VAL A 310 -5.95 -17.81 1.18
C VAL A 310 -5.56 -18.26 -0.23
N GLU A 311 -4.39 -18.84 -0.38
CA GLU A 311 -3.90 -19.46 -1.62
C GLU A 311 -4.24 -20.95 -1.60
N PHE A 312 -4.64 -21.44 -2.78
CA PHE A 312 -4.91 -22.83 -3.10
C PHE A 312 -3.94 -23.23 -4.22
N ASP A 313 -3.05 -24.17 -3.91
CA ASP A 313 -2.06 -24.71 -4.83
C ASP A 313 -2.23 -26.22 -4.97
N MET A 314 -2.97 -26.61 -6.02
CA MET A 314 -3.31 -28.00 -6.29
C MET A 314 -2.10 -28.85 -6.73
N SER A 315 -0.90 -28.25 -6.87
CA SER A 315 0.32 -29.01 -7.12
C SER A 315 0.76 -29.79 -5.86
N VAL A 316 0.33 -29.36 -4.65
CA VAL A 316 0.75 -29.96 -3.37
C VAL A 316 -0.38 -29.98 -2.31
N GLU A 317 -1.42 -30.80 -2.47
CA GLU A 317 -2.47 -31.08 -1.45
C GLU A 317 -3.39 -29.92 -0.96
N ASP A 318 -4.71 -29.96 -1.26
CA ASP A 318 -5.66 -28.90 -0.84
C ASP A 318 -7.08 -29.37 -0.45
N SER A 319 -7.69 -28.68 0.54
CA SER A 319 -9.13 -28.63 0.90
C SER A 319 -9.48 -27.46 1.85
N PHE A 320 -10.58 -26.73 1.64
CA PHE A 320 -11.01 -25.66 2.58
C PHE A 320 -12.48 -25.82 2.97
N VAL A 321 -12.78 -25.89 4.26
CA VAL A 321 -14.13 -26.22 4.74
C VAL A 321 -14.67 -25.11 5.64
N PRO A 322 -15.50 -24.20 5.13
CA PRO A 322 -16.33 -23.35 5.98
C PRO A 322 -17.53 -24.11 6.53
N SER A 323 -17.59 -24.35 7.85
CA SER A 323 -18.87 -24.77 8.43
C SER A 323 -19.90 -23.67 8.19
N LEU A 324 -21.10 -24.04 7.76
CA LEU A 324 -22.21 -23.13 7.42
C LEU A 324 -23.43 -23.48 8.27
N ALA A 325 -23.19 -23.75 9.55
CA ALA A 325 -24.14 -24.31 10.51
C ALA A 325 -25.59 -23.75 10.43
N PRO A 326 -26.58 -24.61 10.15
CA PRO A 326 -27.99 -24.40 10.45
C PRO A 326 -28.57 -25.70 11.01
N ALA A 327 -28.24 -26.06 12.23
CA ALA A 327 -29.07 -27.04 12.94
C ALA A 327 -28.95 -26.83 14.45
N GLU A 328 -30.07 -26.99 15.14
CA GLU A 328 -30.25 -26.81 16.59
C GLU A 328 -28.99 -27.18 17.38
N ALA A 329 -28.39 -26.19 18.05
CA ALA A 329 -27.15 -26.25 18.84
C ALA A 329 -25.80 -26.24 18.07
N SER A 330 -25.76 -25.87 16.78
CA SER A 330 -24.50 -25.60 16.06
C SER A 330 -24.40 -24.14 15.64
N GLY A 331 -23.32 -23.47 16.03
CA GLY A 331 -23.06 -22.05 15.73
C GLY A 331 -23.05 -21.14 16.96
N VAL A 332 -22.53 -19.92 16.80
CA VAL A 332 -22.42 -18.90 17.85
C VAL A 332 -23.43 -17.80 17.58
N GLY A 333 -24.31 -17.52 18.54
CA GLY A 333 -25.39 -16.52 18.41
C GLY A 333 -26.67 -16.96 19.12
N SER A 334 -27.74 -16.17 19.03
CA SER A 334 -29.03 -16.43 19.69
C SER A 334 -30.11 -16.81 18.68
N GLY A 335 -30.72 -17.99 18.84
CA GLY A 335 -31.81 -18.47 17.97
C GLY A 335 -31.34 -19.23 16.73
N GLU A 336 -32.30 -19.81 16.02
CA GLU A 336 -32.04 -20.64 14.84
C GLU A 336 -31.89 -19.81 13.56
N ARG A 337 -30.98 -20.23 12.68
CA ARG A 337 -30.82 -19.68 11.34
C ARG A 337 -31.41 -20.64 10.31
N ILE A 338 -32.34 -20.14 9.51
CA ILE A 338 -33.06 -20.93 8.51
C ILE A 338 -32.25 -20.95 7.20
N PHE A 339 -32.02 -22.14 6.66
CA PHE A 339 -31.45 -22.31 5.33
C PHE A 339 -32.42 -23.13 4.44
N PRO A 340 -32.63 -22.73 3.17
CA PRO A 340 -32.13 -21.51 2.52
C PRO A 340 -32.89 -20.26 3.01
N PRO A 341 -32.25 -19.07 3.01
CA PRO A 341 -32.87 -17.83 3.48
C PRO A 341 -34.18 -17.46 2.77
N LEU A 342 -35.05 -16.73 3.49
CA LEU A 342 -36.34 -16.31 2.95
C LEU A 342 -36.25 -15.11 1.98
N ASN A 343 -35.20 -14.29 2.11
CA ASN A 343 -35.03 -13.04 1.35
C ASN A 343 -34.08 -13.19 0.15
N GLY A 344 -33.62 -14.39 -0.16
CA GLY A 344 -32.57 -14.62 -1.14
C GLY A 344 -31.17 -14.69 -0.52
N ILE A 345 -30.17 -14.94 -1.36
CA ILE A 345 -28.77 -15.10 -0.98
C ILE A 345 -27.90 -14.25 -1.90
N THR A 346 -26.95 -13.52 -1.34
CA THR A 346 -25.86 -12.91 -2.08
C THR A 346 -24.53 -13.47 -1.60
N PHE A 347 -23.80 -14.14 -2.48
CA PHE A 347 -22.41 -14.51 -2.29
C PHE A 347 -21.51 -13.45 -2.93
N SER A 348 -20.53 -12.94 -2.20
CA SER A 348 -19.59 -11.94 -2.70
C SER A 348 -18.16 -12.26 -2.28
N SER A 349 -17.26 -12.40 -3.24
CA SER A 349 -15.85 -12.70 -2.97
C SER A 349 -14.90 -12.07 -3.98
N TRP A 350 -13.64 -11.94 -3.58
CA TRP A 350 -12.55 -11.54 -4.45
C TRP A 350 -11.68 -12.74 -4.78
N ILE A 351 -11.53 -13.00 -6.08
CA ILE A 351 -10.75 -14.12 -6.61
C ILE A 351 -9.54 -13.62 -7.39
N TYR A 352 -8.43 -14.35 -7.32
CA TYR A 352 -7.22 -14.08 -8.10
C TYR A 352 -6.70 -15.39 -8.65
N ILE A 353 -6.63 -15.51 -9.97
CA ILE A 353 -6.23 -16.76 -10.63
C ILE A 353 -4.82 -16.58 -11.18
N GLU A 354 -3.86 -17.35 -10.67
CA GLU A 354 -2.49 -17.36 -11.18
C GLU A 354 -2.35 -18.27 -12.39
N GLU A 355 -2.84 -19.50 -12.24
CA GLU A 355 -2.67 -20.55 -13.23
C GLU A 355 -3.93 -21.41 -13.25
N LEU A 356 -4.47 -21.66 -14.44
CA LEU A 356 -5.62 -22.53 -14.66
C LEU A 356 -5.14 -23.95 -15.01
N SER A 357 -5.93 -24.95 -14.64
CA SER A 357 -5.76 -26.33 -15.10
C SER A 357 -5.83 -26.46 -16.63
N ASP A 358 -5.10 -27.42 -17.22
CA ASP A 358 -5.28 -27.77 -18.63
C ASP A 358 -6.35 -28.84 -18.79
N LYS A 359 -7.40 -28.54 -19.56
CA LYS A 359 -8.53 -29.45 -19.83
C LYS A 359 -8.15 -30.83 -20.38
N ARG A 360 -6.97 -30.96 -21.02
CA ARG A 360 -6.51 -32.22 -21.62
C ARG A 360 -5.53 -32.99 -20.76
N VAL A 361 -4.81 -32.29 -19.88
CA VAL A 361 -3.70 -32.86 -19.11
C VAL A 361 -4.11 -33.07 -17.66
N ASP A 362 -4.75 -32.08 -17.05
CA ASP A 362 -5.06 -32.04 -15.63
C ASP A 362 -6.39 -31.32 -15.35
N PRO A 363 -7.53 -31.70 -15.96
CA PRO A 363 -8.79 -30.98 -15.81
C PRO A 363 -9.21 -30.90 -14.34
N HIS A 364 -9.22 -29.68 -13.80
CA HIS A 364 -9.58 -29.43 -12.40
C HIS A 364 -10.42 -28.15 -12.28
N PRO A 365 -11.70 -28.22 -11.88
CA PRO A 365 -12.53 -27.03 -11.71
C PRO A 365 -12.07 -26.20 -10.49
N ILE A 366 -12.30 -24.89 -10.53
CA ILE A 366 -12.24 -24.02 -9.34
C ILE A 366 -13.61 -24.07 -8.67
N ARG A 367 -13.67 -24.59 -7.46
CA ARG A 367 -14.90 -24.68 -6.66
C ARG A 367 -14.95 -23.48 -5.71
N LEU A 368 -15.94 -22.62 -5.88
CA LEU A 368 -16.03 -21.36 -5.12
C LEU A 368 -16.83 -21.51 -3.84
N LEU A 369 -17.96 -22.22 -3.89
CA LEU A 369 -18.78 -22.53 -2.73
C LEU A 369 -19.70 -23.71 -3.03
N ASP A 370 -19.53 -24.80 -2.31
CA ASP A 370 -20.34 -26.03 -2.40
C ASP A 370 -21.08 -26.22 -1.07
N TYR A 371 -22.42 -26.27 -1.05
CA TYR A 371 -23.16 -26.52 0.20
C TYR A 371 -23.57 -28.00 0.31
N HIS A 372 -23.45 -28.53 1.51
CA HIS A 372 -23.68 -29.93 1.82
C HIS A 372 -24.71 -30.02 2.94
N LYS A 373 -25.81 -30.74 2.71
CA LYS A 373 -26.80 -31.08 3.74
C LYS A 373 -26.47 -32.43 4.37
N ASP A 374 -26.44 -32.47 5.68
CA ASP A 374 -26.22 -33.69 6.45
C ASP A 374 -27.44 -34.63 6.35
N ASP A 375 -27.20 -35.89 6.03
CA ASP A 375 -28.24 -36.92 5.94
C ASP A 375 -28.53 -37.48 7.34
N GLN A 376 -29.56 -36.96 8.01
CA GLN A 376 -30.00 -37.47 9.33
C GLN A 376 -30.37 -38.96 9.31
N LEU A 377 -30.57 -39.60 8.14
CA LEU A 377 -30.82 -41.05 8.03
C LEU A 377 -29.58 -41.92 8.21
N ARG A 378 -28.37 -41.34 8.41
CA ARG A 378 -27.14 -42.09 8.75
C ARG A 378 -27.31 -43.04 9.93
N TRP A 379 -28.16 -42.71 10.91
CA TRP A 379 -28.38 -43.57 12.08
C TRP A 379 -29.19 -44.85 11.77
N ASN A 380 -29.95 -44.87 10.67
CA ASN A 380 -30.89 -45.96 10.35
C ASN A 380 -30.46 -46.83 9.16
N ARG A 381 -29.39 -46.50 8.42
CA ARG A 381 -28.89 -47.30 7.28
C ARG A 381 -27.35 -47.28 7.17
N PRO A 382 -26.63 -48.24 7.77
CA PRO A 382 -25.17 -48.31 7.78
C PRO A 382 -24.52 -48.80 6.47
N GLU A 383 -25.29 -49.08 5.40
CA GLU A 383 -24.78 -49.65 4.14
C GLU A 383 -24.34 -48.61 3.08
N ARG A 384 -24.48 -47.31 3.34
CA ARG A 384 -24.00 -46.24 2.43
C ARG A 384 -22.54 -45.85 2.73
N PRO A 385 -21.73 -45.52 1.71
CA PRO A 385 -20.34 -45.11 1.91
C PRO A 385 -20.25 -43.88 2.82
N GLU A 386 -19.13 -43.74 3.56
CA GLU A 386 -18.90 -42.73 4.60
C GLU A 386 -19.04 -41.27 4.12
N HIS A 387 -19.23 -41.01 2.83
CA HIS A 387 -19.30 -39.66 2.24
C HIS A 387 -20.66 -39.32 1.57
N SER A 388 -21.75 -40.04 1.87
CA SER A 388 -23.08 -39.73 1.32
C SER A 388 -23.71 -38.51 2.01
N ALA A 389 -23.46 -37.30 1.51
CA ALA A 389 -24.19 -36.07 1.83
C ALA A 389 -24.90 -35.55 0.57
N PHE A 390 -26.09 -34.95 0.74
CA PHE A 390 -26.79 -34.32 -0.38
C PHE A 390 -26.16 -32.96 -0.66
N GLY A 391 -25.52 -32.80 -1.83
CA GLY A 391 -24.93 -31.52 -2.26
C GLY A 391 -26.00 -30.62 -2.88
N VAL A 392 -26.06 -29.33 -2.50
CA VAL A 392 -26.97 -28.30 -3.02
C VAL A 392 -26.30 -26.94 -2.88
N PRO A 393 -26.76 -25.86 -3.53
CA PRO A 393 -26.14 -25.34 -4.75
C PRO A 393 -24.60 -25.37 -4.81
N HIS A 394 -24.02 -25.32 -6.01
CA HIS A 394 -22.57 -25.09 -6.12
C HIS A 394 -22.19 -24.19 -7.29
N ASP A 395 -21.19 -23.34 -7.03
CA ASP A 395 -20.59 -22.41 -7.97
C ASP A 395 -19.19 -22.93 -8.34
N GLN A 396 -19.00 -23.34 -9.59
CA GLN A 396 -17.69 -23.78 -10.09
C GLN A 396 -17.29 -23.05 -11.38
N ILE A 397 -16.01 -22.72 -11.52
CA ILE A 397 -15.44 -22.26 -12.79
C ILE A 397 -14.91 -23.49 -13.54
N SER A 398 -15.47 -23.70 -14.74
CA SER A 398 -15.13 -24.81 -15.62
C SER A 398 -13.67 -24.77 -16.07
N PRO A 399 -12.96 -25.91 -16.05
CA PRO A 399 -11.63 -26.01 -16.64
C PRO A 399 -11.66 -26.04 -18.18
N ILE A 400 -12.84 -26.23 -18.80
CA ILE A 400 -12.99 -26.46 -20.25
C ILE A 400 -13.06 -25.14 -21.02
N ASP A 401 -13.97 -24.25 -20.61
CA ASP A 401 -14.28 -22.99 -21.29
C ASP A 401 -14.24 -21.78 -20.34
N ARG A 402 -13.81 -21.96 -19.08
CA ARG A 402 -13.76 -20.91 -18.06
C ARG A 402 -15.12 -20.27 -17.78
N SER A 403 -16.21 -20.97 -18.06
CA SER A 403 -17.55 -20.53 -17.66
C SER A 403 -17.78 -20.76 -16.16
N LEU A 404 -18.55 -19.88 -15.54
CA LEU A 404 -19.08 -20.09 -14.20
C LEU A 404 -20.36 -20.92 -14.31
N LEU A 405 -20.36 -22.07 -13.68
CA LEU A 405 -21.47 -23.02 -13.60
C LEU A 405 -22.08 -22.90 -12.21
N ILE A 406 -23.38 -22.62 -12.19
CA ILE A 406 -24.15 -22.42 -10.96
C ILE A 406 -25.29 -23.41 -10.97
N SER A 407 -25.34 -24.31 -9.99
CA SER A 407 -26.44 -25.27 -9.83
C SER A 407 -27.19 -25.02 -8.53
N THR A 408 -28.51 -25.18 -8.54
CA THR A 408 -29.39 -25.22 -7.35
C THR A 408 -29.99 -26.61 -7.13
N ALA A 409 -29.65 -27.57 -7.99
CA ALA A 409 -30.13 -28.94 -7.88
C ALA A 409 -29.49 -29.67 -6.69
N GLU A 410 -30.26 -30.55 -6.05
CA GLU A 410 -29.72 -31.48 -5.06
C GLU A 410 -29.10 -32.69 -5.77
N HIS A 411 -27.89 -33.09 -5.38
CA HIS A 411 -27.18 -34.25 -5.90
C HIS A 411 -26.90 -35.28 -4.80
N ASP A 412 -26.98 -36.56 -5.14
CA ASP A 412 -26.73 -37.68 -4.22
C ASP A 412 -25.25 -37.79 -3.76
N LEU A 413 -24.33 -37.13 -4.47
CA LEU A 413 -22.90 -37.12 -4.17
C LEU A 413 -22.43 -35.67 -3.94
N ALA A 414 -21.80 -35.44 -2.79
CA ALA A 414 -21.19 -34.17 -2.44
C ALA A 414 -19.95 -33.88 -3.30
N GLY A 415 -19.88 -32.69 -3.89
CA GLY A 415 -18.77 -32.26 -4.74
C GLY A 415 -18.76 -32.85 -6.15
N LEU A 416 -19.90 -33.33 -6.66
CA LEU A 416 -20.00 -33.76 -8.06
C LEU A 416 -19.52 -32.63 -9.01
N ASP A 417 -18.87 -32.97 -10.12
CA ASP A 417 -18.45 -31.97 -11.12
C ASP A 417 -19.64 -31.58 -12.01
N LEU A 418 -19.99 -30.28 -12.12
CA LEU A 418 -21.08 -29.84 -12.99
C LEU A 418 -20.87 -30.12 -14.47
N GLU A 419 -19.63 -30.35 -14.91
CA GLU A 419 -19.40 -30.79 -16.29
C GLU A 419 -19.85 -32.23 -16.52
N GLU A 420 -19.96 -33.04 -15.46
CA GLU A 420 -20.45 -34.43 -15.51
C GLU A 420 -21.93 -34.54 -15.08
N ALA A 421 -22.47 -33.51 -14.40
CA ALA A 421 -23.84 -33.46 -13.94
C ALA A 421 -24.85 -33.24 -15.07
N LYS A 422 -25.77 -34.19 -15.30
CA LYS A 422 -26.94 -33.96 -16.16
C LYS A 422 -28.00 -33.15 -15.41
N GLY A 423 -27.83 -31.83 -15.34
CA GLY A 423 -28.81 -30.91 -14.77
C GLY A 423 -29.99 -30.61 -15.70
N SER A 424 -31.16 -30.28 -15.12
CA SER A 424 -32.25 -29.63 -15.87
C SER A 424 -31.88 -28.15 -16.09
N SER A 425 -32.21 -27.59 -17.26
CA SER A 425 -32.00 -26.17 -17.59
C SER A 425 -32.57 -25.22 -16.53
N ASP A 426 -33.58 -25.67 -15.80
CA ASP A 426 -34.32 -24.86 -14.84
C ASP A 426 -33.64 -24.77 -13.46
N THR A 427 -32.58 -25.56 -13.23
CA THR A 427 -31.84 -25.67 -11.96
C THR A 427 -30.35 -25.36 -12.10
N THR A 428 -29.85 -25.25 -13.33
CA THR A 428 -28.44 -24.97 -13.63
C THR A 428 -28.29 -23.83 -14.61
N SER A 429 -27.38 -22.89 -14.34
CA SER A 429 -27.03 -21.77 -15.23
C SER A 429 -25.54 -21.82 -15.59
N ARG A 430 -25.20 -21.53 -16.85
CA ARG A 430 -23.82 -21.47 -17.38
C ARG A 430 -23.55 -20.06 -17.87
N VAL A 431 -22.56 -19.41 -17.27
CA VAL A 431 -22.18 -18.03 -17.57
C VAL A 431 -20.78 -17.98 -18.17
N ALA A 432 -20.64 -17.53 -19.41
CA ALA A 432 -19.34 -17.42 -20.06
C ALA A 432 -18.51 -16.29 -19.42
N LEU A 433 -17.37 -16.62 -18.79
CA LEU A 433 -16.46 -15.65 -18.15
C LEU A 433 -15.08 -15.55 -18.83
N ALA A 434 -14.85 -16.32 -19.90
CA ALA A 434 -13.54 -16.48 -20.54
C ALA A 434 -12.89 -15.16 -20.98
N ASP A 435 -13.71 -14.19 -21.41
CA ASP A 435 -13.24 -12.88 -21.91
C ASP A 435 -13.17 -11.81 -20.81
N VAL A 436 -13.67 -12.10 -19.60
CA VAL A 436 -13.80 -11.12 -18.51
C VAL A 436 -12.80 -11.37 -17.38
N ILE A 437 -12.45 -12.64 -17.10
CA ILE A 437 -11.45 -12.97 -16.08
C ILE A 437 -10.05 -12.86 -16.66
N ILE A 438 -9.26 -11.94 -16.11
CA ILE A 438 -7.86 -11.74 -16.46
C ILE A 438 -6.98 -12.44 -15.42
N LEU A 439 -6.04 -13.28 -15.89
CA LEU A 439 -5.08 -13.95 -15.01
C LEU A 439 -4.16 -12.93 -14.33
N ASN A 440 -3.68 -13.26 -13.14
CA ASN A 440 -2.84 -12.42 -12.31
C ASN A 440 -3.48 -11.07 -11.91
N GLN A 441 -4.82 -11.01 -11.85
CA GLN A 441 -5.57 -9.83 -11.40
C GLN A 441 -6.69 -10.20 -10.42
N TRP A 442 -6.95 -9.31 -9.45
CA TRP A 442 -8.05 -9.47 -8.51
C TRP A 442 -9.37 -9.14 -9.21
N THR A 443 -10.28 -10.11 -9.22
CA THR A 443 -11.62 -9.98 -9.79
C THR A 443 -12.65 -10.09 -8.67
N HIS A 444 -13.58 -9.15 -8.60
CA HIS A 444 -14.72 -9.23 -7.69
C HIS A 444 -15.84 -10.03 -8.36
N LEU A 445 -16.27 -11.11 -7.71
CA LEU A 445 -17.40 -11.93 -8.13
C LEU A 445 -18.52 -11.80 -7.11
N SER A 446 -19.72 -11.47 -7.59
CA SER A 446 -20.94 -11.48 -6.78
C SER A 446 -22.04 -12.26 -7.48
N VAL A 447 -22.59 -13.27 -6.80
CA VAL A 447 -23.73 -14.06 -7.24
C VAL A 447 -24.92 -13.72 -6.36
N VAL A 448 -25.98 -13.18 -6.96
CA VAL A 448 -27.21 -12.77 -6.27
C VAL A 448 -28.33 -13.71 -6.71
N LEU A 449 -28.87 -14.48 -5.76
CA LEU A 449 -30.01 -15.37 -5.95
C LEU A 449 -31.23 -14.78 -5.24
N THR A 450 -32.16 -14.22 -6.02
CA THR A 450 -33.38 -13.60 -5.52
C THR A 450 -34.52 -14.62 -5.47
N ARG A 451 -35.08 -14.84 -4.28
CA ARG A 451 -36.22 -15.74 -4.08
C ARG A 451 -37.53 -15.08 -4.52
N ALA A 452 -38.29 -15.77 -5.35
CA ALA A 452 -39.68 -15.43 -5.66
C ALA A 452 -40.62 -16.58 -5.25
N VAL A 453 -41.69 -16.27 -4.50
CA VAL A 453 -42.64 -17.28 -3.98
C VAL A 453 -43.67 -17.71 -5.03
N LEU A 454 -44.05 -16.78 -5.93
CA LEU A 454 -45.11 -16.97 -6.94
C LEU A 454 -44.61 -16.95 -8.39
N LYS A 455 -43.32 -16.67 -8.61
CA LYS A 455 -42.65 -16.61 -9.92
C LYS A 455 -41.37 -17.43 -9.86
N HIS A 456 -40.76 -17.70 -11.01
CA HIS A 456 -39.40 -18.24 -11.04
C HIS A 456 -38.46 -17.32 -10.26
N SER A 457 -37.56 -17.91 -9.47
CA SER A 457 -36.50 -17.16 -8.82
C SER A 457 -35.49 -16.69 -9.85
N HIS A 458 -34.70 -15.69 -9.50
CA HIS A 458 -33.81 -15.01 -10.44
C HIS A 458 -32.38 -15.09 -9.94
N ILE A 459 -31.47 -15.37 -10.86
CA ILE A 459 -30.03 -15.32 -10.61
C ILE A 459 -29.42 -14.15 -11.37
N ALA A 460 -28.56 -13.39 -10.71
CA ALA A 460 -27.77 -12.32 -11.31
C ALA A 460 -26.31 -12.48 -10.92
N VAL A 461 -25.42 -12.48 -11.92
CA VAL A 461 -23.97 -12.60 -11.75
C VAL A 461 -23.34 -11.26 -12.10
N TYR A 462 -22.58 -10.73 -11.15
CA TYR A 462 -21.85 -9.49 -11.28
C TYR A 462 -20.35 -9.75 -11.23
N LEU A 463 -19.60 -9.10 -12.13
CA LEU A 463 -18.14 -9.04 -12.10
C LEU A 463 -17.70 -7.58 -12.02
N ASN A 464 -16.78 -7.28 -11.09
CA ASN A 464 -16.21 -5.94 -10.91
C ASN A 464 -17.28 -4.84 -10.80
N GLY A 465 -18.38 -5.12 -10.10
CA GLY A 465 -19.52 -4.21 -9.94
C GLY A 465 -20.45 -4.08 -11.16
N SER A 466 -20.17 -4.77 -12.26
CA SER A 466 -20.99 -4.76 -13.48
C SER A 466 -21.82 -6.04 -13.61
N LEU A 467 -23.06 -5.92 -14.10
CA LEU A 467 -23.93 -7.08 -14.34
C LEU A 467 -23.49 -7.78 -15.63
N ILE A 468 -23.11 -9.05 -15.53
CA ILE A 468 -22.66 -9.87 -16.68
C ILE A 468 -23.78 -10.75 -17.20
N HIS A 469 -24.55 -11.35 -16.29
CA HIS A 469 -25.58 -12.31 -16.65
C HIS A 469 -26.76 -12.25 -15.69
N ALA A 470 -27.97 -12.44 -16.21
CA ALA A 470 -29.18 -12.58 -15.43
C ALA A 470 -30.10 -13.61 -16.07
N ASP A 471 -30.61 -14.56 -15.28
CA ASP A 471 -31.47 -15.64 -15.78
C ASP A 471 -32.51 -16.06 -14.73
N LYS A 472 -33.45 -16.92 -15.14
CA LYS A 472 -34.42 -17.58 -14.26
C LYS A 472 -33.86 -18.91 -13.77
N LEU A 473 -33.90 -19.13 -12.47
CA LEU A 473 -33.43 -20.35 -11.82
C LEU A 473 -34.39 -20.74 -10.71
N HIS A 474 -34.61 -22.03 -10.46
CA HIS A 474 -35.36 -22.44 -9.28
C HIS A 474 -34.58 -22.09 -8.00
N TYR A 475 -35.30 -21.73 -6.95
CA TYR A 475 -34.66 -21.49 -5.65
C TYR A 475 -34.28 -22.83 -5.00
N ILE A 476 -33.31 -22.76 -4.09
CA ILE A 476 -32.84 -23.91 -3.31
C ILE A 476 -34.03 -24.56 -2.58
N LEU A 477 -34.12 -25.89 -2.65
CA LEU A 477 -35.16 -26.63 -1.94
C LEU A 477 -34.87 -26.65 -0.43
N PRO A 478 -35.88 -26.44 0.44
CA PRO A 478 -35.68 -26.44 1.89
C PRO A 478 -35.35 -27.83 2.43
N ASN A 479 -36.01 -28.88 1.95
CA ASN A 479 -35.88 -30.24 2.48
C ASN A 479 -35.20 -31.16 1.46
N ALA A 480 -34.25 -31.99 1.91
CA ALA A 480 -33.64 -33.02 1.09
C ALA A 480 -34.68 -34.08 0.67
N GLY A 481 -34.84 -34.33 -0.64
CA GLY A 481 -35.67 -35.44 -1.15
C GLY A 481 -37.16 -35.16 -1.44
N GLY A 482 -37.61 -33.90 -1.46
CA GLY A 482 -38.91 -33.50 -2.04
C GLY A 482 -40.06 -33.20 -1.07
N ALA A 483 -41.24 -32.90 -1.67
CA ALA A 483 -42.33 -32.04 -1.16
C ALA A 483 -43.20 -32.58 0.01
N ALA A 484 -42.61 -32.94 1.15
CA ALA A 484 -43.36 -33.07 2.40
C ALA A 484 -43.39 -31.72 3.15
N ALA A 485 -44.47 -30.95 2.98
CA ALA A 485 -44.59 -29.55 3.41
C ALA A 485 -44.71 -29.29 4.93
N ASN A 486 -44.65 -30.31 5.80
CA ASN A 486 -45.05 -30.17 7.21
C ASN A 486 -43.99 -30.56 8.26
N LEU A 487 -42.74 -30.81 7.88
CA LEU A 487 -41.63 -31.01 8.81
C LEU A 487 -40.41 -30.25 8.30
N ALA A 488 -40.26 -28.98 8.68
CA ALA A 488 -38.98 -28.28 8.56
C ALA A 488 -38.04 -28.85 9.65
N GLN A 489 -37.54 -30.06 9.46
CA GLN A 489 -36.47 -30.57 10.32
C GLN A 489 -35.18 -29.83 9.96
N THR A 490 -34.57 -29.21 10.95
CA THR A 490 -33.33 -28.42 10.83
C THR A 490 -32.14 -29.36 10.52
N GLN A 491 -31.87 -29.58 9.23
CA GLN A 491 -30.73 -30.35 8.76
C GLN A 491 -29.45 -29.50 8.79
N GLY A 492 -28.37 -30.06 9.34
CA GLY A 492 -27.07 -29.38 9.37
C GLY A 492 -26.52 -29.18 7.96
N VAL A 493 -26.46 -27.94 7.49
CA VAL A 493 -25.71 -27.52 6.30
C VAL A 493 -24.28 -27.16 6.67
N HIS A 494 -23.34 -27.49 5.80
CA HIS A 494 -21.99 -26.93 5.82
C HIS A 494 -21.62 -26.51 4.41
N ALA A 495 -20.57 -25.69 4.27
CA ALA A 495 -20.02 -25.35 2.98
C ALA A 495 -18.59 -25.82 2.84
N MET A 496 -18.18 -25.96 1.60
CA MET A 496 -16.83 -26.27 1.19
C MET A 496 -16.41 -25.22 0.16
N VAL A 497 -15.16 -24.78 0.22
CA VAL A 497 -14.54 -23.93 -0.81
C VAL A 497 -13.30 -24.67 -1.29
N GLY A 498 -13.04 -24.63 -2.59
CA GLY A 498 -12.00 -25.45 -3.19
C GLY A 498 -12.34 -26.94 -3.18
N THR A 499 -11.33 -27.75 -3.41
CA THR A 499 -11.49 -29.19 -3.69
C THR A 499 -11.53 -29.99 -2.40
N PRO A 500 -12.54 -30.86 -2.15
CA PRO A 500 -12.53 -31.75 -0.99
C PRO A 500 -11.41 -32.80 -1.01
N PRO A 501 -11.00 -33.33 0.17
CA PRO A 501 -9.83 -34.21 0.24
C PRO A 501 -10.03 -35.49 -0.58
N TYR A 502 -11.27 -35.96 -0.65
CA TYR A 502 -11.67 -37.17 -1.38
C TYR A 502 -11.80 -36.98 -2.90
N LEU A 503 -11.84 -35.75 -3.42
CA LEU A 503 -11.84 -35.46 -4.88
C LEU A 503 -10.49 -34.95 -5.39
N ARG A 504 -9.50 -34.92 -4.51
CA ARG A 504 -8.20 -34.34 -4.77
C ARG A 504 -7.45 -35.04 -5.90
N ARG A 505 -6.88 -34.26 -6.81
CA ARG A 505 -5.96 -34.71 -7.87
C ARG A 505 -4.85 -33.68 -8.08
N PRO A 506 -3.59 -34.09 -8.33
CA PRO A 506 -2.53 -33.14 -8.67
C PRO A 506 -2.90 -32.33 -9.91
N SER A 507 -2.80 -31.01 -9.82
CA SER A 507 -3.07 -30.08 -10.94
C SER A 507 -2.16 -28.86 -10.84
N ARG A 508 -1.92 -28.18 -11.96
CA ARG A 508 -1.24 -26.88 -11.99
C ARG A 508 -2.10 -25.73 -11.49
N LEU A 509 -3.38 -25.99 -11.18
CA LEU A 509 -4.34 -24.99 -10.76
C LEU A 509 -3.86 -24.25 -9.50
N ARG A 510 -3.69 -22.94 -9.63
CA ARG A 510 -3.28 -22.03 -8.54
C ARG A 510 -4.15 -20.78 -8.53
N TRP A 511 -4.84 -20.58 -7.41
CA TRP A 511 -5.75 -19.45 -7.25
C TRP A 511 -5.79 -19.00 -5.79
N LYS A 512 -6.25 -17.77 -5.58
CA LYS A 512 -6.32 -17.13 -4.27
C LYS A 512 -7.70 -16.55 -4.05
N LEU A 513 -8.12 -16.58 -2.79
CA LEU A 513 -9.35 -16.01 -2.31
C LEU A 513 -9.01 -14.95 -1.24
N SER A 514 -9.54 -13.73 -1.38
CA SER A 514 -9.41 -12.70 -0.34
C SER A 514 -10.61 -12.77 0.61
N ASN A 515 -11.42 -11.72 0.69
CA ASN A 515 -12.56 -11.65 1.60
C ASN A 515 -13.79 -12.29 0.97
N MET A 516 -14.50 -13.07 1.77
CA MET A 516 -15.68 -13.81 1.36
C MET A 516 -16.85 -13.45 2.28
N HIS A 517 -17.96 -13.05 1.67
CA HIS A 517 -19.17 -12.63 2.38
C HIS A 517 -20.35 -13.43 1.87
N LEU A 518 -21.14 -13.98 2.79
CA LEU A 518 -22.45 -14.54 2.49
C LEU A 518 -23.52 -13.70 3.18
N ILE A 519 -24.46 -13.18 2.40
CA ILE A 519 -25.48 -12.24 2.83
C ILE A 519 -26.85 -12.86 2.56
N GLU A 520 -27.72 -12.88 3.57
CA GLU A 520 -29.09 -13.40 3.52
C GLU A 520 -30.09 -12.36 3.00
N ASP A 521 -29.71 -11.71 1.91
CA ASP A 521 -30.51 -10.71 1.22
C ASP A 521 -30.13 -10.66 -0.26
N SER A 522 -31.05 -10.20 -1.10
CA SER A 522 -30.75 -9.89 -2.49
C SER A 522 -30.22 -8.46 -2.62
N LEU A 523 -28.92 -8.30 -2.86
CA LEU A 523 -28.33 -6.97 -3.05
C LEU A 523 -28.74 -6.34 -4.38
N SER A 524 -28.92 -5.02 -4.37
CA SER A 524 -29.10 -4.23 -5.59
C SER A 524 -27.79 -4.07 -6.36
N GLN A 525 -27.87 -3.73 -7.64
CA GLN A 525 -26.69 -3.44 -8.46
C GLN A 525 -25.81 -2.34 -7.85
N ASP A 526 -26.42 -1.29 -7.28
CA ASP A 526 -25.67 -0.21 -6.62
C ASP A 526 -24.99 -0.70 -5.35
N GLY A 527 -25.63 -1.59 -4.59
CA GLY A 527 -25.00 -2.23 -3.43
C GLY A 527 -23.77 -3.07 -3.82
N VAL A 528 -23.86 -3.84 -4.91
CA VAL A 528 -22.71 -4.62 -5.43
C VAL A 528 -21.60 -3.71 -5.95
N ARG A 529 -21.94 -2.59 -6.60
CA ARG A 529 -20.96 -1.56 -7.04
C ARG A 529 -20.25 -0.90 -5.86
N LEU A 530 -20.98 -0.62 -4.78
CA LEU A 530 -20.39 -0.11 -3.54
C LEU A 530 -19.44 -1.15 -2.93
N ILE A 531 -19.79 -2.43 -2.89
CA ILE A 531 -18.86 -3.47 -2.41
C ILE A 531 -17.59 -3.53 -3.28
N TYR A 532 -17.73 -3.42 -4.61
CA TYR A 532 -16.58 -3.37 -5.51
C TYR A 532 -15.68 -2.15 -5.27
N SER A 533 -16.24 -0.97 -5.00
CA SER A 533 -15.47 0.24 -4.74
C SER A 533 -14.67 0.20 -3.43
N LEU A 534 -15.02 -0.70 -2.51
CA LEU A 534 -14.26 -0.93 -1.28
C LEU A 534 -12.95 -1.72 -1.51
N HIS A 535 -12.74 -2.28 -2.71
CA HIS A 535 -11.53 -3.04 -3.09
C HIS A 535 -11.33 -4.35 -2.27
N PRO A 536 -10.43 -5.27 -2.70
CA PRO A 536 -10.22 -6.56 -2.00
C PRO A 536 -9.60 -6.45 -0.61
N TYR A 537 -9.30 -5.24 -0.13
CA TYR A 537 -8.69 -4.97 1.19
C TYR A 537 -9.74 -4.77 2.29
N TYR A 538 -11.02 -4.70 1.93
CA TYR A 538 -12.10 -4.40 2.86
C TYR A 538 -12.41 -5.58 3.79
N ILE A 539 -12.10 -5.44 5.08
CA ILE A 539 -12.30 -6.48 6.12
C ILE A 539 -13.55 -6.19 6.98
N GLY A 540 -14.26 -5.09 6.72
CA GLY A 540 -15.42 -4.70 7.52
C GLY A 540 -16.68 -5.54 7.24
N ASN A 541 -17.74 -5.26 8.00
CA ASN A 541 -19.03 -5.95 7.88
C ASN A 541 -20.13 -5.08 7.23
N PHE A 542 -19.75 -4.14 6.38
CA PHE A 542 -20.61 -3.20 5.63
C PHE A 542 -21.43 -2.21 6.46
N GLN A 543 -21.06 -1.94 7.72
CA GLN A 543 -21.85 -1.11 8.64
C GLN A 543 -21.72 0.41 8.44
N THR A 544 -20.72 0.87 7.69
CA THR A 544 -20.45 2.30 7.46
C THR A 544 -20.38 2.66 5.97
N VAL A 545 -20.81 1.73 5.11
CA VAL A 545 -20.61 1.78 3.65
C VAL A 545 -21.84 2.38 2.93
N GLY A 546 -22.99 2.37 3.59
CA GLY A 546 -24.24 2.88 3.05
C GLY A 546 -24.25 4.40 2.87
N LEU A 547 -25.36 4.90 2.32
CA LEU A 547 -25.61 6.34 2.18
C LEU A 547 -25.46 7.05 3.53
N GLU A 548 -24.83 8.23 3.52
CA GLU A 548 -24.57 9.04 4.72
C GLU A 548 -23.76 8.33 5.83
N GLY A 549 -23.01 7.28 5.49
CA GLY A 549 -22.19 6.53 6.45
C GLY A 549 -22.96 5.51 7.29
N GLY A 550 -24.19 5.16 6.90
CA GLY A 550 -24.99 4.10 7.51
C GLY A 550 -24.62 2.67 7.05
N PRO A 551 -25.35 1.64 7.51
CA PRO A 551 -25.11 0.26 7.09
C PRO A 551 -25.64 -0.01 5.69
N LEU A 552 -24.81 -0.63 4.84
CA LEU A 552 -25.24 -1.15 3.52
C LEU A 552 -26.05 -2.44 3.68
N VAL A 553 -25.67 -3.28 4.66
CA VAL A 553 -26.34 -4.54 4.99
C VAL A 553 -26.50 -4.61 6.51
N PRO A 554 -27.70 -4.90 7.04
CA PRO A 554 -27.89 -5.14 8.47
C PRO A 554 -27.03 -6.29 8.98
N GLU A 555 -26.44 -6.16 10.17
CA GLU A 555 -25.51 -7.17 10.72
C GLU A 555 -26.13 -8.57 10.86
N GLU A 556 -27.42 -8.64 11.20
CA GLU A 556 -28.16 -9.89 11.34
C GLU A 556 -28.29 -10.66 10.02
N LYS A 557 -28.24 -9.97 8.88
CA LYS A 557 -28.33 -10.58 7.54
C LYS A 557 -26.99 -11.06 7.01
N VAL A 558 -25.88 -10.71 7.65
CA VAL A 558 -24.57 -11.24 7.25
C VAL A 558 -24.38 -12.62 7.90
N ALA A 559 -24.28 -13.65 7.06
CA ALA A 559 -24.13 -15.03 7.49
C ALA A 559 -22.71 -15.33 7.97
N PHE A 560 -21.74 -15.02 7.11
CA PHE A 560 -20.35 -15.00 7.49
C PHE A 560 -19.59 -13.92 6.73
N SER A 561 -18.54 -13.42 7.37
CA SER A 561 -17.49 -12.60 6.78
C SER A 561 -16.16 -13.28 7.08
N LEU A 562 -15.51 -13.85 6.07
CA LEU A 562 -14.25 -14.57 6.23
C LEU A 562 -13.12 -13.76 5.59
N SER A 563 -12.05 -13.53 6.36
CA SER A 563 -10.85 -12.84 5.91
C SER A 563 -9.60 -13.55 6.41
N ALA A 564 -8.63 -13.77 5.53
CA ALA A 564 -7.32 -14.32 5.90
C ALA A 564 -6.53 -13.41 6.86
N SER A 565 -6.95 -12.16 7.04
CA SER A 565 -6.35 -11.23 8.00
C SER A 565 -6.56 -11.66 9.46
N SER A 566 -7.59 -12.44 9.76
CA SER A 566 -8.00 -12.79 11.12
C SER A 566 -7.74 -14.26 11.47
N THR A 567 -6.68 -14.90 10.98
CA THR A 567 -6.40 -16.33 11.22
C THR A 567 -5.95 -16.66 12.65
N SER A 568 -6.36 -17.82 13.15
CA SER A 568 -5.97 -18.36 14.46
C SER A 568 -5.62 -19.85 14.36
N GLU A 569 -4.85 -20.38 15.30
CA GLU A 569 -4.56 -21.82 15.38
C GLU A 569 -5.31 -22.48 16.54
N LEU A 570 -6.09 -23.52 16.22
CA LEU A 570 -6.87 -24.30 17.19
C LEU A 570 -6.68 -25.80 16.96
N THR A 571 -6.90 -26.61 17.99
CA THR A 571 -6.94 -28.08 17.88
C THR A 571 -8.38 -28.56 17.78
N LEU A 572 -8.61 -29.78 17.31
CA LEU A 572 -9.96 -30.37 17.28
C LEU A 572 -10.60 -30.38 18.67
N TYR A 573 -9.84 -30.77 19.70
CA TYR A 573 -10.28 -30.71 21.08
C TYR A 573 -10.76 -29.31 21.50
N LYS A 574 -9.99 -28.27 21.14
CA LYS A 574 -10.35 -26.87 21.42
C LYS A 574 -11.62 -26.45 20.68
N ILE A 575 -11.76 -26.80 19.40
CA ILE A 575 -12.96 -26.51 18.61
C ILE A 575 -14.19 -27.15 19.24
N ARG A 576 -14.10 -28.43 19.64
CA ARG A 576 -15.18 -29.14 20.35
C ARG A 576 -15.57 -28.47 21.67
N SER A 577 -14.58 -27.95 22.40
CA SER A 577 -14.81 -27.35 23.73
C SER A 577 -15.37 -25.93 23.67
N MET A 578 -14.93 -25.12 22.69
CA MET A 578 -15.27 -23.70 22.58
C MET A 578 -16.42 -23.42 21.60
N TYR A 579 -16.66 -24.32 20.65
CA TYR A 579 -17.68 -24.20 19.62
C TYR A 579 -18.57 -25.45 19.58
N SER A 580 -19.06 -25.83 18.39
CA SER A 580 -19.99 -26.95 18.22
C SER A 580 -19.28 -28.30 18.24
N LYS A 581 -19.86 -29.24 18.99
CA LYS A 581 -19.48 -30.66 18.95
C LYS A 581 -19.62 -31.26 17.54
N ARG A 582 -20.68 -30.87 16.81
CA ARG A 582 -20.94 -31.38 15.45
C ARG A 582 -19.89 -30.91 14.45
N ASP A 583 -19.47 -29.64 14.55
CA ASP A 583 -18.42 -29.09 13.68
C ASP A 583 -17.11 -29.85 13.86
N SER A 584 -16.73 -30.17 15.10
CA SER A 584 -15.53 -30.98 15.39
C SER A 584 -15.63 -32.40 14.83
N GLU A 585 -16.81 -33.01 14.84
CA GLU A 585 -17.02 -34.36 14.29
C GLU A 585 -16.92 -34.35 12.75
N LEU A 586 -17.52 -33.36 12.08
CA LEU A 586 -17.37 -33.17 10.63
C LEU A 586 -15.91 -32.95 10.21
N ILE A 587 -15.19 -32.07 10.91
CA ILE A 587 -13.78 -31.79 10.62
C ILE A 587 -12.92 -33.03 10.82
N SER A 588 -13.18 -33.79 11.89
CA SER A 588 -12.44 -35.03 12.19
C SER A 588 -12.60 -36.07 11.09
N ALA A 589 -13.82 -36.22 10.54
CA ALA A 589 -14.13 -37.15 9.46
C ALA A 589 -13.45 -36.75 8.13
N LEU A 590 -13.34 -35.44 7.85
CA LEU A 590 -12.66 -34.94 6.64
C LEU A 590 -11.13 -35.06 6.74
N LEU A 591 -10.55 -34.92 7.93
CA LEU A 591 -9.11 -35.02 8.16
C LEU A 591 -8.62 -36.45 8.43
N GLY A 592 -9.52 -37.38 8.78
CA GLY A 592 -9.15 -38.73 9.21
C GLY A 592 -8.45 -38.78 10.57
N ILE A 593 -8.71 -37.80 11.43
CA ILE A 593 -8.09 -37.64 12.76
C ILE A 593 -9.14 -37.86 13.86
N SER A 594 -8.72 -38.28 15.06
CA SER A 594 -9.62 -38.42 16.21
C SER A 594 -10.27 -37.08 16.59
N VAL A 595 -11.57 -37.11 16.92
CA VAL A 595 -12.33 -35.96 17.46
C VAL A 595 -11.72 -35.43 18.77
N HIS A 596 -10.92 -36.25 19.47
CA HIS A 596 -10.27 -35.89 20.73
C HIS A 596 -8.81 -35.48 20.54
N ASP A 597 -8.38 -35.31 19.30
CA ASP A 597 -7.02 -34.89 19.00
C ASP A 597 -6.74 -33.47 19.51
N ASN A 598 -5.59 -33.33 20.18
CA ASN A 598 -5.10 -32.08 20.73
C ASN A 598 -3.66 -31.77 20.28
N THR A 599 -3.10 -32.54 19.36
CA THR A 599 -1.73 -32.34 18.88
C THR A 599 -1.71 -31.65 17.53
N THR A 600 -2.69 -31.92 16.66
CA THR A 600 -2.71 -31.37 15.30
C THR A 600 -3.19 -29.91 15.31
N PRO A 601 -2.36 -28.95 14.86
CA PRO A 601 -2.79 -27.58 14.72
C PRO A 601 -3.65 -27.40 13.47
N LEU A 602 -4.84 -26.84 13.64
CA LEU A 602 -5.73 -26.45 12.56
C LEU A 602 -5.75 -24.93 12.45
N ARG A 603 -5.52 -24.42 11.24
CA ARG A 603 -5.67 -23.00 10.93
C ARG A 603 -7.15 -22.69 10.74
N VAL A 604 -7.66 -21.79 11.56
CA VAL A 604 -9.06 -21.36 11.59
C VAL A 604 -9.17 -19.90 11.21
N VAL A 605 -10.02 -19.60 10.23
CA VAL A 605 -10.46 -18.25 9.86
C VAL A 605 -11.78 -17.99 10.60
N PRO A 606 -11.79 -17.35 11.78
CA PRO A 606 -13.00 -16.97 12.49
C PRO A 606 -13.92 -16.09 11.62
N ASN A 607 -15.22 -16.22 11.87
CA ASN A 607 -16.22 -15.38 11.26
C ASN A 607 -16.14 -13.95 11.83
N GLY A 608 -15.88 -12.96 10.98
CA GLY A 608 -15.76 -11.55 11.34
C GLY A 608 -17.04 -10.94 11.91
N VAL A 609 -18.19 -11.61 11.80
CA VAL A 609 -19.50 -11.14 12.29
C VAL A 609 -19.92 -11.90 13.55
N LEU A 610 -19.04 -12.71 14.15
CA LEU A 610 -19.36 -13.51 15.35
C LEU A 610 -19.79 -12.65 16.55
N HIS A 611 -19.28 -11.43 16.64
CA HIS A 611 -19.57 -10.48 17.72
C HIS A 611 -20.91 -9.75 17.54
N ALA A 612 -21.50 -9.81 16.35
CA ALA A 612 -22.74 -9.09 16.05
C ALA A 612 -23.96 -9.79 16.66
N ASN A 613 -24.95 -9.00 17.07
CA ASN A 613 -26.22 -9.57 17.53
C ASN A 613 -26.95 -10.26 16.36
N GLY A 614 -27.70 -11.33 16.64
CA GLY A 614 -28.46 -12.05 15.61
C GLY A 614 -28.55 -13.56 15.83
N THR A 615 -29.01 -14.24 14.79
CA THR A 615 -29.16 -15.70 14.72
C THR A 615 -27.81 -16.41 14.81
N ALA A 616 -27.83 -17.71 15.15
CA ALA A 616 -26.62 -18.52 15.17
C ALA A 616 -25.85 -18.44 13.84
N ARG A 617 -24.54 -18.17 13.94
CA ARG A 617 -23.62 -18.09 12.80
C ARG A 617 -22.56 -19.18 12.90
N SER A 618 -21.90 -19.50 11.79
CA SER A 618 -20.72 -20.36 11.84
C SER A 618 -19.60 -19.69 12.65
N PHE A 619 -18.82 -20.50 13.36
CA PHE A 619 -17.65 -19.99 14.09
C PHE A 619 -16.58 -19.45 13.14
N GLY A 620 -16.55 -19.94 11.90
CA GLY A 620 -15.58 -19.59 10.88
C GLY A 620 -15.36 -20.72 9.88
N ALA A 621 -14.19 -20.72 9.25
CA ALA A 621 -13.73 -21.76 8.33
C ALA A 621 -12.43 -22.40 8.81
N VAL A 622 -12.25 -23.69 8.52
CA VAL A 622 -11.01 -24.42 8.81
C VAL A 622 -10.28 -24.69 7.51
N ILE A 623 -9.01 -24.33 7.48
CA ILE A 623 -8.11 -24.53 6.35
C ILE A 623 -7.51 -25.92 6.45
N MET A 624 -7.78 -26.79 5.47
CA MET A 624 -7.34 -28.18 5.45
C MET A 624 -6.33 -28.44 4.32
N GLY A 625 -5.06 -28.20 4.59
CA GLY A 625 -4.00 -28.47 3.63
C GLY A 625 -2.65 -28.15 4.25
N TYR A 626 -1.71 -29.10 4.19
CA TYR A 626 -0.40 -28.97 4.83
C TYR A 626 0.57 -28.12 4.00
N LEU A 627 0.59 -28.29 2.67
CA LEU A 627 1.59 -27.67 1.79
C LEU A 627 1.00 -26.77 0.68
N GLY A 628 -0.20 -27.07 0.17
CA GLY A 628 -0.82 -26.36 -0.96
C GLY A 628 -1.62 -25.15 -0.51
N MET A 629 -2.12 -25.18 0.73
CA MET A 629 -2.89 -24.09 1.30
C MET A 629 -2.05 -23.17 2.17
N ARG A 630 -2.08 -21.87 1.90
CA ARG A 630 -1.47 -20.86 2.78
C ARG A 630 -2.31 -19.62 2.94
N THR A 631 -2.22 -19.00 4.11
CA THR A 631 -2.78 -17.68 4.37
C THR A 631 -1.66 -16.65 4.39
N PHE A 632 -1.94 -15.44 3.93
CA PHE A 632 -1.03 -14.33 4.08
C PHE A 632 -1.80 -13.05 4.39
N SER A 633 -1.31 -12.28 5.36
CA SER A 633 -1.89 -11.00 5.78
C SER A 633 -0.85 -9.90 5.60
N PRO A 634 -0.89 -9.16 4.49
CA PRO A 634 0.10 -8.12 4.20
C PRO A 634 -0.01 -6.95 5.17
N CYS A 635 1.14 -6.53 5.66
CA CYS A 635 1.26 -5.34 6.52
C CYS A 635 2.48 -4.49 6.12
N PRO A 636 2.47 -3.83 4.94
CA PRO A 636 3.60 -2.99 4.57
C PRO A 636 3.75 -1.74 5.44
N VAL A 637 4.83 -1.00 5.20
CA VAL A 637 5.24 0.18 5.97
C VAL A 637 4.17 1.28 6.02
N SER A 638 3.46 1.56 4.91
CA SER A 638 2.54 2.72 4.82
C SER A 638 1.43 2.77 5.89
N ARG A 639 1.00 1.62 6.41
CA ARG A 639 0.01 1.43 7.49
C ARG A 639 0.66 1.38 8.85
N LEU A 640 1.90 0.85 8.94
CA LEU A 640 2.64 0.79 10.19
C LEU A 640 3.01 2.20 10.70
N ILE A 641 3.15 3.16 9.79
CA ILE A 641 3.39 4.58 10.13
C ILE A 641 2.39 5.09 11.18
N GLU A 642 1.11 4.73 11.07
CA GLU A 642 0.08 5.11 12.06
C GLU A 642 0.38 4.55 13.46
N SER A 643 0.85 3.30 13.53
CA SER A 643 1.18 2.65 14.81
C SER A 643 2.42 3.22 15.51
N VAL A 644 3.21 4.05 14.83
CA VAL A 644 4.46 4.64 15.35
C VAL A 644 4.37 6.16 15.53
N GLY A 645 3.22 6.77 15.23
CA GLY A 645 2.98 8.21 15.44
C GLY A 645 2.47 8.96 14.22
N GLY A 646 2.02 8.27 13.17
CA GLY A 646 1.43 8.90 11.98
C GLY A 646 2.45 9.72 11.21
N SER A 647 2.18 11.00 10.95
CA SER A 647 3.08 11.87 10.19
C SER A 647 4.34 12.29 10.96
N ALA A 648 4.36 12.19 12.29
CA ALA A 648 5.44 12.72 13.12
C ALA A 648 6.84 12.10 12.82
N PRO A 649 7.00 10.76 12.67
CA PRO A 649 8.27 10.19 12.28
C PRO A 649 8.78 10.68 10.93
N LEU A 650 7.88 10.94 9.97
CA LEU A 650 8.24 11.46 8.64
C LEU A 650 8.72 12.91 8.72
N PHE A 651 8.13 13.72 9.61
CA PHE A 651 8.63 15.06 9.90
C PHE A 651 10.00 15.02 10.56
N GLY A 652 10.23 14.06 11.47
CA GLY A 652 11.55 13.81 12.05
C GLY A 652 12.62 13.58 10.98
N LEU A 653 12.33 12.77 9.95
CA LEU A 653 13.26 12.56 8.82
C LEU A 653 13.57 13.86 8.07
N ILE A 654 12.55 14.71 7.82
CA ILE A 654 12.75 16.01 7.17
C ILE A 654 13.60 16.95 8.02
N VAL A 655 13.37 17.00 9.34
CA VAL A 655 14.17 17.80 10.29
C VAL A 655 15.64 17.38 10.25
N MET A 656 15.88 16.08 10.22
CA MET A 656 17.22 15.48 10.27
C MET A 656 18.01 15.60 8.98
N ALA A 657 17.36 15.86 7.85
CA ALA A 657 18.05 16.01 6.57
C ALA A 657 19.09 17.14 6.63
N THR A 658 20.33 16.79 6.28
CA THR A 658 21.49 17.70 6.25
C THR A 658 21.90 18.10 4.85
N ASP A 659 21.50 17.31 3.84
CA ASP A 659 21.76 17.60 2.44
C ASP A 659 20.49 17.54 1.56
N SER A 660 20.62 17.96 0.30
CA SER A 660 19.49 17.98 -0.64
C SER A 660 18.98 16.60 -1.04
N GLN A 661 19.80 15.54 -0.92
CA GLN A 661 19.42 14.17 -1.27
C GLN A 661 18.61 13.53 -0.13
N GLU A 662 19.02 13.73 1.12
CA GLU A 662 18.32 13.34 2.33
C GLU A 662 16.97 14.06 2.45
N LEU A 663 16.94 15.36 2.13
CA LEU A 663 15.68 16.12 2.12
C LEU A 663 14.73 15.58 1.05
N TYR A 664 15.25 15.31 -0.16
CA TYR A 664 14.48 14.69 -1.23
C TYR A 664 13.95 13.31 -0.83
N ALA A 665 14.78 12.44 -0.25
CA ALA A 665 14.38 11.10 0.19
C ALA A 665 13.31 11.14 1.29
N SER A 666 13.48 12.03 2.28
CA SER A 666 12.54 12.21 3.40
C SER A 666 11.19 12.76 2.93
N LEU A 667 11.21 13.77 2.06
CA LEU A 667 9.99 14.33 1.48
C LEU A 667 9.32 13.32 0.55
N LYS A 668 10.08 12.55 -0.22
CA LYS A 668 9.56 11.45 -1.06
C LYS A 668 8.89 10.38 -0.20
N ALA A 669 9.46 10.02 0.95
CA ALA A 669 8.83 9.10 1.90
C ALA A 669 7.49 9.66 2.42
N LEU A 670 7.42 10.95 2.73
CA LEU A 670 6.16 11.62 3.11
C LEU A 670 5.12 11.58 1.99
N VAL A 671 5.51 11.95 0.76
CA VAL A 671 4.63 11.92 -0.43
C VAL A 671 4.12 10.52 -0.70
N SER A 672 5.03 9.54 -0.71
CA SER A 672 4.68 8.14 -0.90
C SER A 672 3.77 7.65 0.21
N ALA A 673 4.02 7.96 1.48
CA ALA A 673 3.16 7.58 2.60
C ALA A 673 1.78 8.21 2.52
N ALA A 674 1.67 9.51 2.22
CA ALA A 674 0.39 10.21 2.08
C ALA A 674 -0.44 9.67 0.90
N LYS A 675 0.22 9.36 -0.23
CA LYS A 675 -0.45 8.70 -1.37
C LYS A 675 -0.80 7.24 -1.09
N ALA A 676 0.01 6.57 -0.27
CA ALA A 676 -0.12 5.17 0.13
C ALA A 676 -0.99 4.95 1.38
N ASN A 677 -1.60 5.99 1.94
CA ASN A 677 -2.42 5.86 3.15
C ASN A 677 -3.44 7.00 3.21
N SER A 678 -4.71 6.66 2.97
CA SER A 678 -5.81 7.62 2.96
C SER A 678 -6.12 8.17 4.36
N SER A 679 -5.92 7.39 5.43
CA SER A 679 -6.08 7.86 6.80
C SER A 679 -4.97 8.85 7.19
N LEU A 680 -3.72 8.60 6.79
CA LEU A 680 -2.63 9.57 6.96
C LEU A 680 -2.92 10.87 6.20
N TYR A 681 -3.34 10.77 4.93
CA TYR A 681 -3.73 11.92 4.11
C TYR A 681 -4.85 12.74 4.77
N THR A 682 -5.91 12.08 5.24
CA THR A 682 -7.05 12.73 5.91
C THR A 682 -6.62 13.37 7.24
N SER A 683 -5.79 12.69 8.01
CA SER A 683 -5.23 13.20 9.26
C SER A 683 -4.38 14.46 9.04
N MET A 684 -3.52 14.47 8.01
CA MET A 684 -2.70 15.64 7.65
C MET A 684 -3.57 16.84 7.25
N ASN A 685 -4.65 16.62 6.49
CA ASN A 685 -5.60 17.68 6.13
C ASN A 685 -6.30 18.24 7.38
N ASN A 686 -6.83 17.36 8.24
CA ASN A 686 -7.61 17.76 9.42
C ASN A 686 -6.76 18.51 10.47
N THR A 687 -5.47 18.15 10.57
CA THR A 687 -4.52 18.76 11.53
C THR A 687 -3.71 19.92 10.92
N ARG A 688 -3.96 20.29 9.66
CA ARG A 688 -3.15 21.26 8.89
C ARG A 688 -1.65 20.96 8.96
N ALA A 689 -1.27 19.68 8.95
CA ALA A 689 0.10 19.25 9.15
C ALA A 689 1.06 19.70 8.02
N TYR A 690 0.51 20.11 6.87
CA TYR A 690 1.28 20.73 5.79
C TYR A 690 1.92 22.06 6.18
N GLN A 691 1.37 22.79 7.17
CA GLN A 691 2.01 23.99 7.72
C GLN A 691 3.31 23.65 8.44
N THR A 692 3.34 22.52 9.15
CA THR A 692 4.59 22.03 9.76
C THR A 692 5.61 21.71 8.68
N VAL A 693 5.19 21.07 7.58
CA VAL A 693 6.08 20.80 6.44
C VAL A 693 6.60 22.11 5.82
N ALA A 694 5.73 23.12 5.66
CA ALA A 694 6.09 24.44 5.15
C ALA A 694 7.19 25.09 6.01
N MET A 695 7.00 25.11 7.33
CA MET A 695 7.97 25.64 8.28
C MET A 695 9.32 24.89 8.22
N LEU A 696 9.28 23.56 8.15
CA LEU A 696 10.49 22.75 8.02
C LEU A 696 11.25 23.02 6.71
N LEU A 697 10.53 23.23 5.60
CA LEU A 697 11.13 23.57 4.31
C LEU A 697 11.73 24.98 4.33
N GLU A 698 11.08 25.93 5.02
CA GLU A 698 11.59 27.29 5.21
C GLU A 698 12.95 27.29 5.94
N GLU A 699 13.07 26.54 7.04
CA GLU A 699 14.33 26.37 7.78
C GLU A 699 15.43 25.70 6.93
N LYS A 700 15.03 24.86 5.96
CA LYS A 700 15.92 24.11 5.06
C LYS A 700 16.03 24.72 3.66
N CYS A 701 15.72 26.02 3.50
CA CYS A 701 15.73 26.71 2.20
C CYS A 701 17.02 26.54 1.39
N HIS A 702 18.18 26.42 2.05
CA HIS A 702 19.49 26.22 1.43
C HIS A 702 19.66 24.83 0.75
N LEU A 703 18.80 23.87 1.07
CA LEU A 703 18.78 22.52 0.47
C LEU A 703 17.80 22.41 -0.70
N MET A 704 17.00 23.44 -0.96
CA MET A 704 15.91 23.43 -1.95
C MET A 704 16.45 23.39 -3.38
N ASN A 705 15.83 22.55 -4.21
CA ASN A 705 16.13 22.42 -5.64
C ASN A 705 14.85 22.07 -6.42
N SER A 706 14.96 22.01 -7.76
CA SER A 706 13.82 21.71 -8.64
C SER A 706 13.17 20.35 -8.37
N HIS A 707 13.94 19.35 -7.93
CA HIS A 707 13.41 18.03 -7.58
C HIS A 707 12.55 18.07 -6.31
N ILE A 708 12.91 18.89 -5.33
CA ILE A 708 12.11 19.12 -4.12
C ILE A 708 10.81 19.84 -4.47
N LEU A 709 10.86 20.89 -5.32
CA LEU A 709 9.66 21.55 -5.83
C LEU A 709 8.72 20.54 -6.51
N HIS A 710 9.26 19.66 -7.36
CA HIS A 710 8.46 18.62 -8.01
C HIS A 710 7.79 17.66 -7.02
N LEU A 711 8.47 17.30 -5.92
CA LEU A 711 7.86 16.48 -4.85
C LEU A 711 6.74 17.23 -4.11
N VAL A 712 6.92 18.52 -3.82
CA VAL A 712 5.87 19.35 -3.19
C VAL A 712 4.65 19.43 -4.11
N LEU A 713 4.85 19.69 -5.40
CA LEU A 713 3.78 19.71 -6.40
C LEU A 713 3.08 18.33 -6.51
N SER A 714 3.84 17.24 -6.38
CA SER A 714 3.30 15.87 -6.32
C SER A 714 2.51 15.59 -5.02
N LEU A 715 2.92 16.19 -3.89
CA LEU A 715 2.22 16.09 -2.60
C LEU A 715 0.85 16.78 -2.65
N VAL A 716 0.81 17.97 -3.26
CA VAL A 716 -0.42 18.73 -3.51
C VAL A 716 -1.30 18.02 -4.54
N GLY A 717 -0.69 17.18 -5.40
CA GLY A 717 -1.36 16.37 -6.42
C GLY A 717 -1.54 17.09 -7.76
N THR A 718 -0.86 18.21 -7.98
CA THR A 718 -0.97 19.01 -9.22
C THR A 718 -0.06 18.54 -10.36
N LEU A 719 0.84 17.58 -10.10
CA LEU A 719 1.80 17.03 -11.09
C LEU A 719 1.68 15.51 -11.30
N ASP A 720 0.53 14.90 -11.00
CA ASP A 720 0.36 13.46 -11.17
C ASP A 720 0.22 13.05 -12.64
N THR A 721 1.32 12.59 -13.23
CA THR A 721 1.42 12.09 -14.63
C THR A 721 0.50 10.93 -14.97
N SER A 722 -0.07 10.24 -13.98
CA SER A 722 -0.96 9.08 -14.17
C SER A 722 -2.43 9.45 -14.35
N LYS A 723 -2.82 10.70 -14.05
CA LYS A 723 -4.20 11.17 -14.15
C LYS A 723 -4.20 12.45 -14.96
N GLU A 724 -5.08 12.55 -15.96
CA GLU A 724 -5.45 13.85 -16.53
C GLU A 724 -6.16 14.64 -15.43
N MET A 725 -5.39 15.32 -14.58
CA MET A 725 -5.93 16.01 -13.39
C MET A 725 -6.54 17.34 -13.84
N VAL A 726 -7.85 17.44 -13.60
CA VAL A 726 -8.71 18.55 -14.03
C VAL A 726 -8.76 19.67 -12.97
N ALA A 727 -8.55 19.35 -11.68
CA ALA A 727 -8.68 20.29 -10.56
C ALA A 727 -7.62 20.08 -9.48
N ILE A 728 -7.36 21.11 -8.66
CA ILE A 728 -6.46 21.04 -7.48
C ILE A 728 -7.05 20.04 -6.47
N PRO A 729 -6.40 18.89 -6.21
CA PRO A 729 -7.01 17.83 -5.41
C PRO A 729 -6.87 18.04 -3.90
N ASN A 730 -5.76 18.59 -3.43
CA ASN A 730 -5.56 18.93 -2.03
C ASN A 730 -5.44 20.45 -1.82
N ILE A 731 -6.58 21.08 -1.52
CA ILE A 731 -6.66 22.53 -1.26
C ILE A 731 -5.82 22.93 -0.04
N THR A 732 -5.83 22.13 1.04
CA THR A 732 -5.07 22.48 2.26
C THR A 732 -3.56 22.48 2.02
N ALA A 733 -3.03 21.44 1.36
CA ALA A 733 -1.62 21.40 0.98
C ALA A 733 -1.26 22.49 -0.05
N PHE A 734 -2.17 22.81 -0.98
CA PHE A 734 -1.99 23.90 -1.93
C PHE A 734 -1.84 25.25 -1.24
N GLU A 735 -2.71 25.55 -0.27
CA GLU A 735 -2.65 26.78 0.52
C GLU A 735 -1.37 26.86 1.36
N ASP A 736 -1.04 25.79 2.08
CA ASP A 736 0.05 25.80 3.06
C ASP A 736 1.45 25.72 2.41
N LEU A 737 1.61 25.06 1.26
CA LEU A 737 2.93 24.83 0.66
C LEU A 737 3.22 25.66 -0.60
N LEU A 738 2.20 25.93 -1.43
CA LEU A 738 2.39 26.65 -2.70
C LEU A 738 1.92 28.11 -2.64
N CYS A 739 0.88 28.41 -1.86
CA CYS A 739 0.40 29.78 -1.71
C CYS A 739 1.21 30.56 -0.68
N ASP A 740 1.89 29.89 0.24
CA ASP A 740 2.80 30.55 1.17
C ASP A 740 4.18 30.75 0.52
N LEU A 741 4.35 31.92 -0.11
CA LEU A 741 5.58 32.25 -0.84
C LEU A 741 6.78 32.45 0.10
N ASP A 742 6.57 32.58 1.41
CA ASP A 742 7.64 32.71 2.40
C ASP A 742 8.51 31.43 2.47
N VAL A 743 7.91 30.25 2.26
CA VAL A 743 8.62 28.95 2.16
C VAL A 743 9.69 28.99 1.06
N TRP A 744 9.43 29.74 -0.01
CA TRP A 744 10.27 29.84 -1.19
C TRP A 744 11.15 31.09 -1.19
N ARG A 745 11.06 31.95 -0.17
CA ARG A 745 11.65 33.29 -0.17
C ARG A 745 13.14 33.34 -0.50
N ASN A 746 13.90 32.37 0.00
CA ASN A 746 15.36 32.28 -0.17
C ASN A 746 15.79 31.27 -1.24
N ALA A 747 14.84 30.70 -1.97
CA ALA A 747 15.14 29.75 -3.03
C ALA A 747 15.72 30.45 -4.29
N PRO A 748 16.53 29.74 -5.11
CA PRO A 748 16.97 30.22 -6.41
C PRO A 748 15.84 30.86 -7.25
N ALA A 749 16.17 31.94 -7.97
CA ALA A 749 15.20 32.71 -8.77
C ALA A 749 14.53 31.87 -9.88
N ASP A 750 15.22 30.86 -10.41
CA ASP A 750 14.66 29.90 -11.37
C ASP A 750 13.52 29.06 -10.79
N MET A 751 13.55 28.76 -9.48
CA MET A 751 12.46 28.00 -8.84
C MET A 751 11.21 28.85 -8.66
N HIS A 752 11.37 30.16 -8.41
CA HIS A 752 10.23 31.09 -8.42
C HIS A 752 9.57 31.15 -9.79
N ARG A 753 10.37 31.17 -10.86
CA ARG A 753 9.86 31.10 -12.24
C ARG A 753 9.06 29.82 -12.46
N LEU A 754 9.63 28.66 -12.12
CA LEU A 754 8.95 27.36 -12.25
C LEU A 754 7.65 27.28 -11.42
N LEU A 755 7.66 27.80 -10.19
CA LEU A 755 6.48 27.86 -9.34
C LEU A 755 5.36 28.71 -9.96
N TYR A 756 5.69 29.92 -10.46
CA TYR A 756 4.71 30.78 -11.12
C TYR A 756 4.24 30.24 -12.47
N GLU A 757 5.10 29.56 -13.22
CA GLU A 757 4.73 28.84 -14.46
C GLU A 757 3.68 27.77 -14.15
N HIS A 758 3.95 26.93 -13.15
CA HIS A 758 3.01 25.90 -12.71
C HIS A 758 1.67 26.50 -12.22
N LEU A 759 1.71 27.55 -11.40
CA LEU A 759 0.50 28.24 -10.93
C LEU A 759 -0.32 28.87 -12.07
N TYR A 760 0.35 29.34 -13.12
CA TYR A 760 -0.30 29.87 -14.31
C TYR A 760 -0.91 28.75 -15.18
N GLU A 761 -0.21 27.63 -15.36
CA GLU A 761 -0.71 26.45 -16.08
C GLU A 761 -2.00 25.90 -15.46
N LEU A 762 -2.07 25.85 -14.12
CA LEU A 762 -3.29 25.45 -13.39
C LEU A 762 -4.53 26.30 -13.74
N LEU A 763 -4.32 27.53 -14.20
CA LEU A 763 -5.38 28.44 -14.62
C LEU A 763 -5.67 28.39 -16.13
N THR A 764 -4.70 28.02 -16.98
CA THR A 764 -4.91 28.00 -18.45
C THR A 764 -5.73 26.81 -18.92
N ASP A 765 -5.54 25.64 -18.31
CA ASP A 765 -6.10 24.37 -18.79
C ASP A 765 -7.54 24.10 -18.30
N GLN A 766 -7.92 24.54 -17.09
CA GLN A 766 -9.22 24.23 -16.44
C GLN A 766 -9.74 25.42 -15.60
N ARG A 767 -10.27 26.45 -16.29
CA ARG A 767 -10.34 27.84 -15.82
C ARG A 767 -11.24 28.18 -14.62
N LYS A 768 -12.26 27.40 -14.25
CA LYS A 768 -13.30 27.87 -13.30
C LYS A 768 -13.12 27.38 -11.88
N GLU A 769 -12.91 26.08 -11.68
CA GLU A 769 -12.80 25.49 -10.34
C GLU A 769 -11.49 25.90 -9.66
N ASN A 770 -10.36 25.73 -10.34
CA ASN A 770 -9.04 26.14 -9.83
C ASN A 770 -8.95 27.64 -9.56
N LEU A 771 -9.56 28.46 -10.41
CA LEU A 771 -9.61 29.90 -10.20
C LEU A 771 -10.35 30.28 -8.92
N SER A 772 -11.44 29.57 -8.59
CA SER A 772 -12.17 29.81 -7.35
C SER A 772 -11.33 29.47 -6.12
N VAL A 773 -10.57 28.38 -6.16
CA VAL A 773 -9.63 27.99 -5.11
C VAL A 773 -8.53 29.04 -4.96
N ILE A 774 -7.89 29.44 -6.07
CA ILE A 774 -6.80 30.42 -6.07
C ILE A 774 -7.28 31.79 -5.55
N ARG A 775 -8.45 32.27 -5.95
CA ARG A 775 -9.00 33.55 -5.46
C ARG A 775 -9.34 33.54 -3.98
N ASN A 776 -9.78 32.40 -3.46
CA ASN A 776 -10.10 32.23 -2.05
C ASN A 776 -8.85 31.98 -1.18
N SER A 777 -7.73 31.60 -1.81
CA SER A 777 -6.43 31.38 -1.15
C SER A 777 -5.69 32.70 -0.82
N PRO A 778 -4.63 32.66 0.02
CA PRO A 778 -3.80 33.83 0.28
C PRO A 778 -2.91 34.24 -0.92
N LEU A 779 -2.81 33.42 -1.98
CA LEU A 779 -1.83 33.55 -3.07
C LEU A 779 -1.78 34.94 -3.69
N LEU A 780 -2.92 35.53 -4.07
CA LEU A 780 -2.95 36.86 -4.69
C LEU A 780 -2.29 37.92 -3.81
N SER A 781 -2.62 37.92 -2.52
CA SER A 781 -2.04 38.86 -1.56
C SER A 781 -0.53 38.60 -1.40
N ARG A 782 -0.12 37.33 -1.31
CA ARG A 782 1.29 36.94 -1.23
C ARG A 782 2.08 37.39 -2.45
N ILE A 783 1.58 37.18 -3.68
CA ILE A 783 2.23 37.67 -4.91
C ILE A 783 2.39 39.19 -4.88
N LEU A 784 1.35 39.93 -4.49
CA LEU A 784 1.41 41.39 -4.39
C LEU A 784 2.44 41.85 -3.35
N TYR A 785 2.52 41.19 -2.19
CA TYR A 785 3.56 41.48 -1.19
C TYR A 785 4.96 41.15 -1.71
N THR A 786 5.15 40.00 -2.36
CA THR A 786 6.44 39.61 -2.95
C THR A 786 6.91 40.61 -4.01
N LEU A 787 6.01 41.18 -4.81
CA LEU A 787 6.35 42.27 -5.73
C LEU A 787 6.84 43.53 -5.02
N PHE A 788 6.48 43.76 -3.76
CA PHE A 788 6.98 44.89 -2.99
C PHE A 788 8.29 44.54 -2.24
N ASP A 789 8.32 43.39 -1.59
CA ASP A 789 9.41 42.99 -0.68
C ASP A 789 10.62 42.37 -1.41
N GLN A 790 10.46 41.88 -2.64
CA GLN A 790 11.50 41.20 -3.42
C GLN A 790 11.55 41.68 -4.89
N PRO A 791 11.82 42.97 -5.14
CA PRO A 791 11.81 43.54 -6.49
C PRO A 791 12.84 42.90 -7.45
N GLN A 792 13.92 42.31 -6.92
CA GLN A 792 14.92 41.58 -7.68
C GLN A 792 14.37 40.38 -8.47
N LEU A 793 13.30 39.73 -7.99
CA LEU A 793 12.69 38.57 -8.67
C LEU A 793 12.10 38.95 -10.03
N ILE A 794 11.78 40.22 -10.26
CA ILE A 794 11.24 40.69 -11.53
C ILE A 794 12.18 40.39 -12.71
N LYS A 795 13.48 40.28 -12.46
CA LYS A 795 14.47 39.96 -13.51
C LYS A 795 14.27 38.59 -14.13
N THR A 796 13.69 37.64 -13.37
CA THR A 796 13.44 36.27 -13.84
C THR A 796 11.95 35.96 -14.04
N THR A 797 11.04 36.65 -13.33
CA THR A 797 9.62 36.29 -13.30
C THR A 797 8.69 37.26 -14.02
N ASN A 798 9.19 38.37 -14.58
CA ASN A 798 8.39 39.49 -15.11
C ASN A 798 7.13 39.05 -15.88
N ASP A 799 7.29 38.37 -17.02
CA ASP A 799 6.15 38.05 -17.86
C ASP A 799 5.23 37.02 -17.19
N ILE A 800 5.77 36.02 -16.50
CA ILE A 800 4.96 34.95 -15.90
C ILE A 800 4.13 35.44 -14.71
N VAL A 801 4.68 36.27 -13.81
CA VAL A 801 3.94 36.78 -12.64
C VAL A 801 2.78 37.68 -13.07
N PHE A 802 2.99 38.48 -14.12
CA PHE A 802 1.96 39.35 -14.67
C PHE A 802 0.92 38.57 -15.49
N ASN A 803 1.31 37.51 -16.19
CA ASN A 803 0.36 36.60 -16.84
C ASN A 803 -0.51 35.87 -15.79
N LEU A 804 0.09 35.43 -14.69
CA LEU A 804 -0.62 34.83 -13.56
C LEU A 804 -1.61 35.81 -12.92
N LEU A 805 -1.20 37.04 -12.62
CA LEU A 805 -2.09 38.08 -12.09
C LEU A 805 -3.23 38.40 -13.07
N SER A 806 -2.94 38.48 -14.37
CA SER A 806 -3.96 38.66 -15.40
C SER A 806 -4.94 37.49 -15.45
N ALA A 807 -4.48 36.25 -15.34
CA ALA A 807 -5.34 35.06 -15.28
C ALA A 807 -6.20 35.02 -14.00
N ILE A 808 -5.66 35.45 -12.86
CA ILE A 808 -6.45 35.60 -11.62
C ILE A 808 -7.53 36.66 -11.79
N MET A 809 -7.25 37.74 -12.54
CA MET A 809 -8.20 38.83 -12.79
C MET A 809 -9.29 38.51 -13.81
N GLN A 810 -9.06 37.59 -14.75
CA GLN A 810 -9.97 37.30 -15.88
C GLN A 810 -10.47 35.85 -15.81
N PRO A 811 -11.79 35.53 -15.75
CA PRO A 811 -13.03 36.31 -15.94
C PRO A 811 -13.39 37.25 -14.78
N LEU A 812 -14.54 37.98 -14.84
CA LEU A 812 -14.98 39.01 -13.87
C LEU A 812 -14.38 38.85 -12.46
N THR A 813 -13.52 39.80 -12.06
CA THR A 813 -12.81 39.76 -10.78
C THR A 813 -13.79 39.86 -9.62
N ASP A 814 -13.60 39.04 -8.58
CA ASP A 814 -14.37 39.13 -7.35
C ASP A 814 -13.99 40.38 -6.54
N ARG A 815 -14.87 40.78 -5.62
CA ARG A 815 -14.70 42.02 -4.83
C ARG A 815 -13.42 42.02 -4.00
N THR A 816 -13.09 40.89 -3.41
CA THR A 816 -11.92 40.75 -2.54
C THR A 816 -10.62 40.86 -3.32
N SER A 817 -10.50 40.18 -4.46
CA SER A 817 -9.33 40.31 -5.33
C SER A 817 -9.19 41.71 -5.92
N LEU A 818 -10.31 42.31 -6.36
CA LEU A 818 -10.31 43.67 -6.90
C LEU A 818 -9.86 44.70 -5.84
N LEU A 819 -10.32 44.54 -4.59
CA LEU A 819 -9.90 45.40 -3.49
C LEU A 819 -8.39 45.29 -3.22
N LYS A 820 -7.85 44.07 -3.15
CA LYS A 820 -6.41 43.82 -2.92
C LYS A 820 -5.55 44.47 -4.00
N ILE A 821 -5.92 44.30 -5.28
CA ILE A 821 -5.21 44.90 -6.42
C ILE A 821 -5.32 46.42 -6.39
N GLY A 822 -6.52 46.96 -6.11
CA GLY A 822 -6.73 48.40 -6.01
C GLY A 822 -5.94 49.04 -4.87
N GLN A 823 -5.88 48.39 -3.69
CA GLN A 823 -5.07 48.82 -2.56
C GLN A 823 -3.58 48.80 -2.90
N PHE A 824 -3.10 47.76 -3.57
CA PHE A 824 -1.73 47.69 -4.03
C PHE A 824 -1.40 48.81 -5.01
N ILE A 825 -2.23 49.04 -6.04
CA ILE A 825 -2.05 50.16 -6.99
C ILE A 825 -2.01 51.50 -6.25
N ALA A 826 -2.91 51.71 -5.28
CA ALA A 826 -2.93 52.93 -4.48
C ALA A 826 -1.67 53.10 -3.61
N ALA A 827 -1.14 52.02 -3.05
CA ALA A 827 0.10 52.02 -2.27
C ALA A 827 1.33 52.37 -3.12
N THR A 828 1.27 52.19 -4.44
CA THR A 828 2.36 52.58 -5.36
C THR A 828 2.25 54.02 -5.89
N LEU A 829 1.27 54.80 -5.45
CA LEU A 829 1.15 56.22 -5.83
C LEU A 829 2.11 57.09 -5.01
N PRO A 830 2.62 58.21 -5.59
CA PRO A 830 3.48 59.13 -4.85
C PRO A 830 2.71 59.80 -3.71
N LEU A 831 3.34 59.93 -2.55
CA LEU A 831 2.80 60.61 -1.38
C LEU A 831 3.05 62.12 -1.45
N LYS A 832 2.34 62.89 -0.62
CA LYS A 832 2.54 64.34 -0.51
C LYS A 832 3.94 64.64 0.01
N GLY A 833 4.82 65.12 -0.86
CA GLY A 833 6.22 65.45 -0.54
C GLY A 833 7.24 64.69 -1.38
N ASP A 834 6.81 63.66 -2.11
CA ASP A 834 7.67 62.90 -3.02
C ASP A 834 8.01 63.69 -4.30
N ASP A 835 9.12 63.34 -4.93
CA ASP A 835 9.51 63.90 -6.23
C ASP A 835 8.48 63.54 -7.32
N ALA A 836 8.22 64.50 -8.21
CA ALA A 836 7.26 64.30 -9.29
C ALA A 836 7.74 63.22 -10.28
N GLU A 837 6.89 62.23 -10.53
CA GLU A 837 7.15 61.10 -11.43
C GLU A 837 7.13 61.51 -12.92
N THR A 838 6.84 62.77 -13.23
CA THR A 838 6.78 63.31 -14.60
C THR A 838 8.12 63.30 -15.34
N ARG A 839 9.22 63.08 -14.62
CA ARG A 839 10.58 63.02 -15.17
C ARG A 839 10.93 61.68 -15.82
N TYR A 840 10.18 60.62 -15.51
CA TYR A 840 10.43 59.28 -16.02
C TYR A 840 9.82 59.08 -17.42
N ALA A 841 10.39 58.12 -18.19
CA ALA A 841 9.96 57.84 -19.56
C ALA A 841 8.47 57.50 -19.65
N PHE A 842 7.81 57.93 -20.73
CA PHE A 842 6.37 57.75 -20.90
C PHE A 842 5.98 56.28 -21.11
N GLN A 843 6.69 55.53 -21.96
CA GLN A 843 6.31 54.15 -22.27
C GLN A 843 6.91 53.16 -21.26
N MET A 844 6.14 52.14 -20.90
CA MET A 844 6.61 51.10 -20.00
C MET A 844 7.79 50.29 -20.56
N ALA A 845 7.88 50.16 -21.89
CA ALA A 845 9.00 49.50 -22.57
C ALA A 845 10.33 50.24 -22.33
N ASP A 846 10.27 51.57 -22.21
CA ASP A 846 11.45 52.41 -21.99
C ASP A 846 11.88 52.43 -20.51
N LEU A 847 10.97 52.12 -19.58
CA LEU A 847 11.27 51.96 -18.15
C LEU A 847 11.91 50.59 -17.84
N LEU A 848 11.68 49.59 -18.69
CA LEU A 848 12.09 48.22 -18.46
C LEU A 848 13.62 48.04 -18.32
N PRO A 849 14.48 48.65 -19.17
CA PRO A 849 15.93 48.54 -19.02
C PRO A 849 16.44 49.02 -17.65
N ASP A 850 15.88 50.12 -17.14
CA ASP A 850 16.23 50.69 -15.83
C ASP A 850 15.78 49.75 -14.69
N VAL A 851 14.58 49.17 -14.81
CA VAL A 851 14.06 48.17 -13.85
C VAL A 851 14.92 46.90 -13.83
N MET A 852 15.43 46.46 -14.98
CA MET A 852 16.24 45.25 -15.10
C MET A 852 17.70 45.45 -14.66
N SER A 853 18.24 46.66 -14.89
CA SER A 853 19.61 47.02 -14.51
C SER A 853 19.76 47.50 -13.07
N ALA A 854 18.66 47.86 -12.39
CA ALA A 854 18.68 48.30 -10.99
C ALA A 854 19.38 47.28 -10.06
N ALA A 855 20.30 47.79 -9.26
CA ALA A 855 20.88 47.08 -8.13
C ALA A 855 19.93 47.25 -6.93
N TYR A 856 19.01 46.31 -6.74
CA TYR A 856 18.09 46.28 -5.59
C TYR A 856 18.86 45.91 -4.31
N GLU A 857 19.79 46.75 -3.87
CA GLU A 857 20.52 46.59 -2.62
C GLU A 857 19.53 46.68 -1.44
N ASN A 858 19.61 45.76 -0.48
CA ASN A 858 18.71 45.66 0.67
C ASN A 858 17.19 45.58 0.37
N ASN A 859 16.80 45.15 -0.84
CA ASN A 859 15.41 45.14 -1.33
C ASN A 859 14.75 46.53 -1.41
N ASP A 860 15.53 47.61 -1.52
CA ASP A 860 14.96 48.95 -1.67
C ASP A 860 14.25 49.12 -3.01
N VAL A 861 12.99 49.56 -2.95
CA VAL A 861 12.13 49.69 -4.13
C VAL A 861 12.37 51.04 -4.79
N THR A 862 12.75 51.04 -6.07
CA THR A 862 12.96 52.28 -6.83
C THR A 862 11.63 52.86 -7.32
N VAL A 863 11.58 54.19 -7.48
CA VAL A 863 10.41 54.87 -8.05
C VAL A 863 10.08 54.34 -9.45
N THR A 864 11.11 54.09 -10.28
CA THR A 864 10.94 53.51 -11.63
C THR A 864 10.27 52.13 -11.58
N TYR A 865 10.63 51.29 -10.60
CA TYR A 865 9.99 49.99 -10.39
C TYR A 865 8.52 50.12 -9.99
N LEU A 866 8.21 51.01 -9.03
CA LEU A 866 6.82 51.26 -8.61
C LEU A 866 5.95 51.71 -9.78
N ILE A 867 6.44 52.65 -10.60
CA ILE A 867 5.74 53.11 -11.81
C ILE A 867 5.52 51.94 -12.78
N TYR A 868 6.53 51.10 -13.00
CA TYR A 868 6.45 49.96 -13.92
C TYR A 868 5.38 48.94 -13.49
N VAL A 869 5.42 48.48 -12.23
CA VAL A 869 4.47 47.50 -11.70
C VAL A 869 3.05 48.09 -11.67
N ARG A 870 2.90 49.34 -11.22
CA ARG A 870 1.61 50.05 -11.19
C ARG A 870 0.99 50.12 -12.57
N ASN A 871 1.76 50.54 -13.58
CA ASN A 871 1.26 50.66 -14.95
C ASN A 871 0.99 49.29 -15.59
N ARG A 872 1.74 48.23 -15.26
CA ARG A 872 1.41 46.85 -15.68
C ARG A 872 0.04 46.43 -15.18
N LEU A 873 -0.24 46.59 -13.89
CA LEU A 873 -1.52 46.20 -13.29
C LEU A 873 -2.69 47.04 -13.81
N LEU A 874 -2.52 48.36 -13.92
CA LEU A 874 -3.52 49.26 -14.50
C LEU A 874 -3.80 48.91 -15.97
N ASN A 875 -2.78 48.57 -16.75
CA ASN A 875 -2.95 48.18 -18.14
C ASN A 875 -3.70 46.84 -18.27
N MET A 876 -3.53 45.90 -17.34
CA MET A 876 -4.35 44.68 -17.30
C MET A 876 -5.83 45.00 -17.08
N LEU A 877 -6.15 45.87 -16.10
CA LEU A 877 -7.52 46.33 -15.87
C LEU A 877 -8.10 47.01 -17.10
N ALA A 878 -7.35 47.95 -17.70
CA ALA A 878 -7.78 48.67 -18.90
C ALA A 878 -7.99 47.74 -20.09
N ASN A 879 -7.11 46.76 -20.29
CA ASN A 879 -7.24 45.78 -21.37
C ASN A 879 -8.43 44.84 -21.15
N PHE A 880 -8.68 44.39 -19.92
CA PHE A 880 -9.88 43.62 -19.62
C PHE A 880 -11.14 44.40 -19.97
N LEU A 881 -11.23 45.67 -19.55
CA LEU A 881 -12.37 46.53 -19.86
C LEU A 881 -12.52 46.77 -21.38
N ALA A 882 -11.42 47.01 -22.09
CA ALA A 882 -11.45 47.32 -23.52
C ALA A 882 -11.86 46.11 -24.40
N HIS A 883 -11.55 44.88 -23.99
CA HIS A 883 -11.79 43.67 -24.78
C HIS A 883 -12.92 42.79 -24.24
N SER A 884 -13.55 43.19 -23.12
CA SER A 884 -14.73 42.51 -22.58
C SER A 884 -15.98 42.80 -23.41
N ASN A 885 -16.93 41.86 -23.42
CA ASN A 885 -18.24 42.14 -23.96
C ASN A 885 -18.96 43.25 -23.16
N PRO A 886 -19.97 43.94 -23.72
CA PRO A 886 -20.61 45.07 -23.06
C PRO A 886 -21.20 44.76 -21.68
N GLN A 887 -21.68 43.53 -21.48
CA GLN A 887 -22.25 43.08 -20.21
C GLN A 887 -21.19 42.94 -19.11
N LEU A 888 -20.08 42.27 -19.41
CA LEU A 888 -18.96 42.09 -18.48
C LEU A 888 -18.26 43.42 -18.20
N TYR A 889 -18.15 44.30 -19.20
CA TYR A 889 -17.66 45.65 -18.99
C TYR A 889 -18.53 46.41 -17.97
N LEU A 890 -19.85 46.40 -18.15
CA LEU A 890 -20.76 47.12 -17.24
C LEU A 890 -20.66 46.55 -15.82
N GLN A 891 -20.65 45.22 -15.69
CA GLN A 891 -20.49 44.56 -14.40
C GLN A 891 -19.14 44.90 -13.74
N MET A 892 -18.04 44.92 -14.49
CA MET A 892 -16.73 45.24 -13.96
C MET A 892 -16.61 46.71 -13.56
N SER A 893 -17.10 47.63 -14.39
CA SER A 893 -17.09 49.07 -14.10
C SER A 893 -17.92 49.41 -12.86
N GLU A 894 -19.12 48.81 -12.72
CA GLU A 894 -19.91 48.92 -11.49
C GLU A 894 -19.17 48.36 -10.27
N GLN A 895 -18.48 47.23 -10.40
CA GLN A 895 -17.70 46.64 -9.30
C GLN A 895 -16.50 47.52 -8.92
N ILE A 896 -15.78 48.09 -9.88
CA ILE A 896 -14.68 49.04 -9.62
C ILE A 896 -15.19 50.21 -8.80
N VAL A 897 -16.27 50.86 -9.24
CA VAL A 897 -16.86 51.99 -8.50
C VAL A 897 -17.38 51.56 -7.14
N ARG A 898 -18.01 50.39 -7.03
CA ARG A 898 -18.60 49.90 -5.79
C ARG A 898 -17.56 49.47 -4.75
N VAL A 899 -16.45 48.89 -5.18
CA VAL A 899 -15.42 48.31 -4.29
C VAL A 899 -14.31 49.31 -4.00
N LEU A 900 -13.81 50.00 -5.03
CA LEU A 900 -12.67 50.92 -4.92
C LEU A 900 -13.11 52.38 -4.73
N GLY A 901 -14.32 52.73 -5.16
CA GLY A 901 -14.82 54.11 -5.10
C GLY A 901 -14.30 55.00 -6.22
N PHE A 902 -14.97 56.14 -6.42
CA PHE A 902 -14.51 57.16 -7.39
C PHE A 902 -13.21 57.82 -6.94
N ASP A 903 -12.98 57.96 -5.64
CA ASP A 903 -11.75 58.55 -5.08
C ASP A 903 -10.51 57.79 -5.50
N TRP A 904 -10.59 56.45 -5.62
CA TRP A 904 -9.49 55.63 -6.10
C TRP A 904 -9.11 55.95 -7.55
N ILE A 905 -10.09 56.13 -8.44
CA ILE A 905 -9.82 56.53 -9.83
C ILE A 905 -9.27 57.95 -9.89
N LEU A 906 -9.82 58.87 -9.08
CA LEU A 906 -9.37 60.25 -9.01
C LEU A 906 -7.93 60.37 -8.47
N ALA A 907 -7.51 59.48 -7.57
CA ALA A 907 -6.15 59.45 -7.06
C ALA A 907 -5.09 59.25 -8.16
N LEU A 908 -5.43 58.55 -9.26
CA LEU A 908 -4.56 58.37 -10.43
C LEU A 908 -4.28 59.69 -11.19
N PHE A 909 -5.04 60.74 -10.93
CA PHE A 909 -4.89 62.07 -11.53
C PHE A 909 -4.28 63.10 -10.58
N SER A 910 -3.72 62.65 -9.45
CA SER A 910 -3.08 63.52 -8.47
C SER A 910 -1.87 64.26 -9.08
N PRO A 911 -1.54 65.47 -8.61
CA PRO A 911 -0.37 66.19 -9.06
C PRO A 911 0.91 65.37 -8.82
N GLY A 912 1.78 65.30 -9.84
CA GLY A 912 3.06 64.57 -9.73
C GLY A 912 3.01 63.09 -10.10
N VAL A 913 1.83 62.53 -10.39
CA VAL A 913 1.68 61.15 -10.90
C VAL A 913 2.21 61.02 -12.33
N HIS A 914 2.79 59.86 -12.65
CA HIS A 914 3.37 59.53 -13.95
C HIS A 914 2.37 59.71 -15.11
N PRO A 915 2.76 60.34 -16.24
CA PRO A 915 1.86 60.63 -17.36
C PRO A 915 1.19 59.38 -17.99
N CYS A 916 1.86 58.21 -17.99
CA CYS A 916 1.26 56.98 -18.50
C CYS A 916 0.19 56.43 -17.55
N THR A 917 0.39 56.55 -16.23
CA THR A 917 -0.63 56.21 -15.23
C THR A 917 -1.90 57.02 -15.46
N ILE A 918 -1.77 58.33 -15.70
CA ILE A 918 -2.88 59.24 -16.04
C ILE A 918 -3.57 58.79 -17.34
N PHE A 919 -2.79 58.48 -18.37
CA PHE A 919 -3.32 58.00 -19.66
C PHE A 919 -4.13 56.69 -19.50
N ILE A 920 -3.63 55.72 -18.74
CA ILE A 920 -4.35 54.47 -18.48
C ILE A 920 -5.59 54.73 -17.62
N GLY A 921 -5.51 55.64 -16.65
CA GLY A 921 -6.67 56.10 -15.86
C GLY A 921 -7.79 56.66 -16.76
N PHE A 922 -7.45 57.47 -17.76
CA PHE A 922 -8.43 57.94 -18.75
C PHE A 922 -9.02 56.81 -19.58
N ARG A 923 -8.23 55.79 -19.96
CA ARG A 923 -8.75 54.60 -20.66
C ARG A 923 -9.77 53.83 -19.82
N ILE A 924 -9.57 53.76 -18.51
CA ILE A 924 -10.52 53.13 -17.58
C ILE A 924 -11.82 53.96 -17.48
N LEU A 925 -11.74 55.30 -17.55
CA LEU A 925 -12.87 56.23 -17.51
C LEU A 925 -13.64 56.41 -18.84
N SER A 926 -13.05 56.04 -19.98
CA SER A 926 -13.54 56.43 -21.32
C SER A 926 -14.94 55.86 -21.67
N PRO A 927 -15.82 56.62 -22.37
CA PRO A 927 -17.23 56.26 -22.61
C PRO A 927 -17.51 55.32 -23.79
N SER A 928 -16.51 54.86 -24.55
CA SER A 928 -16.72 53.83 -25.60
C SER A 928 -17.23 52.49 -25.03
N SER A 929 -17.29 52.42 -23.71
CA SER A 929 -17.56 51.23 -22.93
C SER A 929 -18.76 51.45 -21.97
N ILE A 930 -19.13 52.68 -21.63
CA ILE A 930 -20.28 53.02 -20.77
C ILE A 930 -21.54 53.17 -21.64
N THR A 931 -22.42 52.16 -21.66
CA THR A 931 -23.76 52.33 -22.22
C THR A 931 -24.56 53.35 -21.39
N THR A 932 -25.23 54.23 -22.11
CA THR A 932 -25.76 55.56 -21.74
C THR A 932 -26.93 55.59 -20.73
N THR A 933 -27.11 54.57 -19.90
CA THR A 933 -28.27 54.50 -18.98
C THR A 933 -28.00 54.96 -17.54
N SER A 934 -26.75 54.91 -17.04
CA SER A 934 -26.45 55.27 -15.63
C SER A 934 -26.12 56.75 -15.38
N TRP A 935 -25.87 57.54 -16.43
CA TRP A 935 -25.49 58.96 -16.30
C TRP A 935 -26.68 59.94 -16.16
N SER A 936 -27.91 59.43 -16.08
CA SER A 936 -29.09 60.28 -15.81
C SER A 936 -29.28 60.58 -14.32
N SER A 937 -28.70 59.77 -13.42
CA SER A 937 -28.91 59.88 -11.97
C SER A 937 -27.90 60.78 -11.24
N SER A 938 -26.72 61.01 -11.81
CA SER A 938 -25.63 61.76 -11.16
C SER A 938 -25.48 63.22 -11.63
N LYS A 939 -26.26 63.67 -12.62
CA LYS A 939 -26.27 65.09 -13.05
C LYS A 939 -26.75 66.06 -11.97
N THR A 940 -27.40 65.56 -10.92
CA THR A 940 -27.90 66.36 -9.80
C THR A 940 -26.85 66.63 -8.72
N ALA A 941 -25.77 65.84 -8.64
CA ALA A 941 -24.76 65.97 -7.58
C ALA A 941 -23.54 66.84 -7.97
N LEU A 942 -23.21 66.96 -9.25
CA LEU A 942 -22.05 67.73 -9.73
C LEU A 942 -22.35 69.21 -10.02
N ARG A 943 -23.61 69.64 -9.96
CA ARG A 943 -23.99 71.05 -10.15
C ARG A 943 -23.92 71.91 -8.87
N THR A 944 -23.67 71.32 -7.71
CA THR A 944 -23.63 72.05 -6.42
C THR A 944 -22.24 72.51 -5.99
N VAL A 945 -21.18 72.22 -6.74
CA VAL A 945 -19.79 72.56 -6.33
C VAL A 945 -19.13 73.67 -7.16
N ALA A 946 -19.74 74.11 -8.27
CA ALA A 946 -19.25 75.24 -9.06
C ALA A 946 -20.11 76.49 -8.80
N GLY A 947 -19.72 77.28 -7.79
CA GLY A 947 -20.34 78.56 -7.47
C GLY A 947 -20.21 79.60 -8.59
N SER A 948 -21.30 80.32 -8.84
CA SER A 948 -21.30 81.59 -9.57
C SER A 948 -21.28 82.77 -8.58
N PRO A 949 -20.66 83.91 -8.94
CA PRO A 949 -20.35 84.98 -8.00
C PRO A 949 -21.58 85.86 -7.72
N THR A 950 -21.82 86.13 -6.44
CA THR A 950 -22.87 87.03 -5.94
C THR A 950 -22.52 88.49 -6.18
N GLN A 951 -23.42 89.20 -6.87
CA GLN A 951 -23.43 90.67 -6.92
C GLN A 951 -23.85 91.24 -5.56
N THR A 952 -23.01 92.07 -4.98
CA THR A 952 -23.30 92.92 -3.83
C THR A 952 -24.14 94.14 -4.25
N ARG A 953 -25.32 94.32 -3.65
CA ARG A 953 -25.98 95.62 -3.51
C ARG A 953 -26.43 95.79 -2.07
N SER A 954 -25.76 96.68 -1.35
CA SER A 954 -26.13 97.20 -0.04
C SER A 954 -26.67 98.62 -0.18
N SER A 955 -27.83 98.86 0.41
CA SER A 955 -28.28 100.15 0.96
C SER A 955 -29.32 99.77 2.03
N GLY A 956 -29.11 99.91 3.34
CA GLY A 956 -28.37 100.92 4.07
C GLY A 956 -29.39 101.82 4.77
N ILE A 957 -29.60 101.62 6.08
CA ILE A 957 -30.21 102.61 6.98
C ILE A 957 -29.37 102.62 8.27
N ALA A 958 -28.99 103.86 8.64
CA ALA A 958 -28.15 104.35 9.74
C ALA A 958 -26.64 104.25 9.51
#